data_AF-A0A6P3FCK6-F1
#
_entry.id   AF-A0A6P3FCK6-F1
#
_cell.length_a   1.000
_cell.length_b   1.000
_cell.length_c   1.000
_cell.angle_alpha   90.00
_cell.angle_beta   90.00
_cell.angle_gamma   90.00
#
_symmetry.space_group_name_H-M   'P 1'
#
loop_
_entity.id
_entity.type
_entity.pdbx_description
1 polymer ?
#
loop_
_entity_poly.entity_id
_entity_poly.type
_entity_poly.pdbx_seq_one_letter_code
_entity_poly.pdbx_strand_id
1 'polypeptide(L)'
;MALVICRRCPGSFCGTSPCPALIKHHVNKKLPGHTCEDCALTAKKSSTDRMAATLKLLKPLKCHTFCSPVAYGATQSMLRWNMGSSRWYRGLDHPKHSGSCHPARRVKNIDGTISSQRVLIINSALLDLGFHKASTSKTSTLQPRNMRADEEDVEVFDTFKDTRVFLQLRPEYKLHSYNKSETCQPLSVSESELILHKVRVSQNNLQPQTIVDYFCKLSSLPAEQCPILLLNASFALLCQLSVKNIKLFDIPDLISIFKALVNLEIPYSHPMLDVYETRFGHQVWEMSLDQLLLVADLWRHLGRKAPRFLKIFFSYLNLHWKDLSLSQLVHLIYIIGESRQVPQDLMQKLESLILKYFDLINLEELGTICLGFFKSSSSLSEFAMRKIGDLACADMHHLSSHALVHILKMFRFTHVDHANFMKQFVEIAPQRIPSLGVQGVMHLTLACSSLRMLDEGIMNAVAASLPPRVAHCRSKDVAKILWSFGTLNYKPPNTEEFYSSLINEIHRKLPEFNQYPEHLFTCLLGLAFSGYFPAELINVALSPEFVRLAQDRSKFELTKELYTLDGAVGIECPDYKGNRLSSHLQQEASANLWDLARKDMNSKPEFLEALSFLETMLGGPQYIKHHMILPHTRSSDLEVWLDVNMNAIPFNREAIPAEDKVMLKLKRVGVSLTDDLMNQLLKGKAKRHFQTETESETGQWPIMLEKAAIPMGSFLVTNKPGAVDMAGLCPPAHMQALPVKLAIQFTHRNQYCYGTRNLLGLHSMKRRQLVRLGYRVIELPHWEWFPLLKRTRSEKLAFLHEKVFTSVL
;
A
#
# COMPACT_ATOMS: atom_id res chain seq x y z
N MET A 1 -1.19 5.77 -3.54
CA MET A 1 -0.80 4.36 -3.26
C MET A 1 0.43 4.04 -4.12
N ALA A 2 1.56 3.57 -3.57
CA ALA A 2 1.85 3.37 -2.15
C ALA A 2 3.36 3.37 -1.81
N LEU A 3 3.77 4.37 -1.03
CA LEU A 3 4.73 4.21 0.06
C LEU A 3 4.09 4.75 1.35
N VAL A 4 3.32 3.89 2.02
CA VAL A 4 3.07 4.02 3.44
C VAL A 4 3.82 2.88 4.09
N ILE A 5 4.85 3.20 4.85
CA ILE A 5 5.44 2.26 5.81
C ILE A 5 4.38 2.12 6.90
N CYS A 6 3.52 1.09 6.82
CA CYS A 6 2.48 0.84 7.81
C CYS A 6 3.10 0.36 9.14
N ARG A 7 3.70 1.31 9.86
CA ARG A 7 3.83 1.24 11.31
C ARG A 7 2.42 1.10 11.85
N ARG A 8 2.18 0.08 12.68
CA ARG A 8 1.12 0.17 13.68
C ARG A 8 1.48 1.35 14.58
N CYS A 9 0.82 2.49 14.39
CA CYS A 9 0.72 3.47 15.47
C CYS A 9 -0.14 2.82 16.56
N PRO A 10 0.36 2.65 17.79
CA PRO A 10 -0.44 2.05 18.85
C PRO A 10 -1.54 3.04 19.26
N GLY A 11 -2.77 2.77 18.82
CA GLY A 11 -3.95 3.36 19.44
C GLY A 11 -4.02 2.89 20.89
N SER A 12 -3.84 3.81 21.84
CA SER A 12 -3.84 3.49 23.28
C SER A 12 -5.26 3.18 23.74
N PHE A 13 -5.70 1.93 23.58
CA PHE A 13 -6.92 1.41 24.20
C PHE A 13 -6.71 1.24 25.72
N CYS A 14 -6.72 2.36 26.44
CA CYS A 14 -7.04 2.38 27.85
C CYS A 14 -8.50 1.93 27.99
N GLY A 15 -8.71 0.65 28.26
CA GLY A 15 -10.06 0.08 28.45
C GLY A 15 -10.70 0.66 29.70
N THR A 16 -11.63 1.61 29.51
CA THR A 16 -12.59 1.98 30.55
C THR A 16 -13.59 0.84 30.73
N SER A 17 -13.90 0.52 32.00
CA SER A 17 -14.87 -0.53 32.33
C SER A 17 -16.27 -0.18 31.79
N PRO A 18 -17.05 -1.14 31.25
CA PRO A 18 -18.39 -0.86 30.77
C PRO A 18 -19.35 -0.58 31.94
N CYS A 19 -19.68 0.70 32.15
CA CYS A 19 -20.87 1.07 32.93
C CYS A 19 -22.14 0.71 32.12
N PRO A 20 -23.11 -0.01 32.70
CA PRO A 20 -24.31 -0.44 31.98
C PRO A 20 -25.25 0.75 31.71
N ALA A 21 -25.43 1.08 30.43
CA ALA A 21 -26.36 2.12 30.00
C ALA A 21 -27.82 1.62 30.02
N LEU A 22 -28.56 1.97 31.07
CA LEU A 22 -30.01 1.75 31.15
C LEU A 22 -30.75 2.59 30.10
N ILE A 23 -31.18 1.97 29.00
CA ILE A 23 -32.11 2.56 28.03
C ILE A 23 -33.47 1.87 28.17
N LYS A 24 -34.51 2.67 28.50
CA LYS A 24 -35.88 2.20 28.65
C LYS A 24 -36.52 1.91 27.30
N HIS A 25 -36.84 0.65 27.01
CA HIS A 25 -37.76 0.32 25.92
C HIS A 25 -39.21 0.61 26.34
N HIS A 26 -39.79 1.72 25.87
CA HIS A 26 -41.24 1.86 25.80
C HIS A 26 -41.78 1.14 24.57
N VAL A 27 -42.40 -0.02 24.76
CA VAL A 27 -43.19 -0.71 23.73
C VAL A 27 -44.63 -0.80 24.19
N ASN A 28 -45.51 -0.02 23.56
CA ASN A 28 -46.95 -0.12 23.78
C ASN A 28 -47.50 -1.38 23.12
N LYS A 29 -48.00 -2.34 23.91
CA LYS A 29 -49.05 -3.29 23.50
C LYS A 29 -49.89 -3.70 24.71
N LYS A 30 -51.21 -3.62 24.56
CA LYS A 30 -52.20 -4.01 25.58
C LYS A 30 -52.49 -5.51 25.47
N LEU A 31 -52.72 -6.18 26.61
CA LEU A 31 -53.91 -6.98 26.99
C LEU A 31 -53.60 -7.75 28.31
N PRO A 32 -54.60 -8.28 29.06
CA PRO A 32 -54.54 -8.26 30.52
C PRO A 32 -54.55 -9.64 31.21
N GLY A 33 -54.30 -9.64 32.52
CA GLY A 33 -54.71 -10.72 33.43
C GLY A 33 -54.05 -10.66 34.82
N HIS A 34 -54.87 -10.56 35.87
CA HIS A 34 -54.69 -11.16 37.23
C HIS A 34 -53.38 -10.88 38.02
N THR A 35 -53.43 -10.07 39.09
CA THR A 35 -53.49 -10.47 40.54
C THR A 35 -52.30 -11.30 41.05
N CYS A 36 -51.68 -11.06 42.22
CA CYS A 36 -52.13 -10.31 43.40
C CYS A 36 -50.96 -9.68 44.22
N GLU A 37 -51.34 -8.83 45.18
CA GLU A 37 -50.73 -8.55 46.52
C GLU A 37 -49.21 -8.38 46.72
N ASP A 38 -48.85 -7.15 47.15
CA ASP A 38 -48.15 -6.81 48.40
C ASP A 38 -47.14 -7.80 49.03
N CYS A 39 -45.92 -7.28 49.28
CA CYS A 39 -45.50 -7.05 50.67
C CYS A 39 -44.45 -5.94 50.78
N ALA A 40 -44.42 -5.23 51.92
CA ALA A 40 -43.49 -4.13 52.21
C ALA A 40 -42.63 -4.44 53.45
N LEU A 41 -41.81 -3.46 53.86
CA LEU A 41 -40.93 -3.48 55.06
C LEU A 41 -39.69 -4.39 54.90
N THR A 42 -38.56 -4.17 55.59
CA THR A 42 -38.26 -3.16 56.63
C THR A 42 -36.82 -2.64 56.47
N ALA A 43 -36.55 -1.39 56.87
CA ALA A 43 -35.19 -0.86 57.01
C ALA A 43 -34.70 -0.92 58.46
N LYS A 44 -33.38 -1.02 58.67
CA LYS A 44 -32.72 -0.65 59.94
C LYS A 44 -31.33 -0.07 59.71
N LYS A 45 -30.97 0.94 60.51
CA LYS A 45 -29.70 1.70 60.51
C LYS A 45 -28.95 1.49 61.82
N SER A 46 -27.62 1.54 61.75
CA SER A 46 -26.71 2.14 62.75
C SER A 46 -25.31 2.23 62.11
N SER A 47 -24.69 3.40 61.83
CA SER A 47 -24.24 4.50 62.71
C SER A 47 -23.04 4.08 63.60
N THR A 48 -21.94 4.85 63.77
CA THR A 48 -21.54 6.21 63.31
C THR A 48 -19.97 6.24 63.23
N ASP A 49 -19.09 7.28 63.27
CA ASP A 49 -19.00 8.77 63.39
C ASP A 49 -17.49 9.15 63.09
N ARG A 50 -16.96 10.38 62.92
CA ARG A 50 -17.43 11.76 62.62
C ARG A 50 -16.24 12.67 62.17
N MET A 51 -16.36 13.42 61.07
CA MET A 51 -15.60 14.68 60.74
C MET A 51 -14.04 14.64 60.64
N ALA A 52 -13.31 15.64 60.12
CA ALA A 52 -13.52 16.61 59.01
C ALA A 52 -12.21 17.40 58.71
N ALA A 53 -11.98 17.85 57.45
CA ALA A 53 -11.16 19.05 57.13
C ALA A 53 -11.20 19.48 55.64
N THR A 54 -12.02 20.49 55.34
CA THR A 54 -11.71 21.69 54.52
C THR A 54 -10.76 21.60 53.30
N LEU A 55 -11.34 21.72 52.09
CA LEU A 55 -10.64 22.10 50.85
C LEU A 55 -11.15 23.48 50.35
N LYS A 56 -10.26 24.45 50.12
CA LYS A 56 -10.63 25.81 49.69
C LYS A 56 -10.86 25.90 48.17
N LEU A 57 -11.95 26.53 47.75
CA LEU A 57 -12.13 26.96 46.36
C LEU A 57 -11.21 28.14 46.02
N LEU A 58 -10.58 28.08 44.84
CA LEU A 58 -10.27 29.26 44.03
C LEU A 58 -10.76 29.02 42.59
N LYS A 59 -11.15 30.11 41.92
CA LYS A 59 -11.87 30.05 40.63
C LYS A 59 -10.91 29.72 39.48
N PRO A 60 -11.34 28.93 38.47
CA PRO A 60 -10.54 28.75 37.25
C PRO A 60 -10.50 30.07 36.46
N LEU A 61 -9.29 30.62 36.30
CA LEU A 61 -9.02 31.70 35.35
C LEU A 61 -8.97 31.15 33.92
N LYS A 62 -9.46 31.94 32.96
CA LYS A 62 -9.41 31.59 31.53
C LYS A 62 -7.96 31.47 31.07
N CYS A 63 -7.53 30.29 30.66
CA CYS A 63 -6.29 30.10 29.90
C CYS A 63 -6.65 29.80 28.45
N HIS A 64 -6.17 30.60 27.50
CA HIS A 64 -6.43 30.39 26.07
C HIS A 64 -5.58 29.24 25.53
N THR A 65 -6.14 28.04 25.50
CA THR A 65 -5.52 26.88 24.83
C THR A 65 -5.59 27.06 23.31
N PHE A 66 -4.44 27.35 22.68
CA PHE A 66 -4.26 27.26 21.24
C PHE A 66 -4.40 25.79 20.80
N CYS A 67 -5.61 25.39 20.38
CA CYS A 67 -5.83 24.10 19.75
C CYS A 67 -5.25 24.12 18.33
N SER A 68 -4.06 23.51 18.14
CA SER A 68 -3.48 23.26 16.82
C SER A 68 -4.02 21.94 16.23
N PRO A 69 -4.84 21.96 15.17
CA PRO A 69 -5.50 20.76 14.65
C PRO A 69 -4.62 20.06 13.59
N VAL A 70 -3.44 19.57 13.96
CA VAL A 70 -2.47 18.98 13.02
C VAL A 70 -2.12 17.53 13.37
N ALA A 71 -3.03 16.60 13.05
CA ALA A 71 -2.73 15.16 13.01
C ALA A 71 -3.66 14.28 12.15
N TYR A 72 -4.69 14.79 11.47
CA TYR A 72 -5.48 14.03 10.47
C TYR A 72 -6.08 14.97 9.41
N GLY A 73 -5.87 14.66 8.12
CA GLY A 73 -6.48 15.37 6.99
C GLY A 73 -5.53 16.22 6.13
N ALA A 74 -4.53 15.60 5.49
CA ALA A 74 -3.56 16.31 4.64
C ALA A 74 -3.23 15.58 3.32
N THR A 75 -4.25 15.16 2.56
CA THR A 75 -4.13 14.73 1.15
C THR A 75 -5.21 15.35 0.26
N GLN A 76 -5.51 16.64 0.47
CA GLN A 76 -6.23 17.42 -0.54
C GLN A 76 -5.37 17.60 -1.79
N SER A 77 -5.93 17.32 -2.95
CA SER A 77 -5.30 17.58 -4.25
C SER A 77 -5.27 19.09 -4.54
N MET A 78 -4.11 19.73 -4.44
CA MET A 78 -3.91 21.10 -4.93
C MET A 78 -3.91 21.17 -6.46
N LEU A 79 -5.10 21.09 -7.06
CA LEU A 79 -5.33 21.56 -8.43
C LEU A 79 -5.43 23.08 -8.42
N ARG A 80 -4.28 23.76 -8.49
CA ARG A 80 -4.21 25.23 -8.52
C ARG A 80 -4.60 25.77 -9.91
N TRP A 81 -5.90 25.75 -10.22
CA TRP A 81 -6.46 26.42 -11.39
C TRP A 81 -6.52 27.94 -11.16
N ASN A 82 -5.72 28.68 -11.91
CA ASN A 82 -5.82 30.15 -11.96
C ASN A 82 -7.06 30.56 -12.78
N MET A 83 -8.16 30.90 -12.10
CA MET A 83 -9.23 31.70 -12.71
C MET A 83 -9.09 33.16 -12.28
N GLY A 84 -8.43 33.96 -13.13
CA GLY A 84 -8.51 35.42 -13.04
C GLY A 84 -9.85 35.89 -13.61
N SER A 85 -10.82 36.20 -12.75
CA SER A 85 -12.14 36.70 -13.16
C SER A 85 -12.08 38.17 -13.55
N SER A 86 -11.97 38.47 -14.85
CA SER A 86 -12.05 39.84 -15.37
C SER A 86 -13.48 40.38 -15.32
N ARG A 87 -13.80 41.19 -14.30
CA ARG A 87 -14.98 42.06 -14.33
C ARG A 87 -14.68 43.28 -15.21
N TRP A 88 -15.59 43.55 -16.15
CA TRP A 88 -15.59 44.78 -16.93
C TRP A 88 -16.05 45.96 -16.06
N TYR A 89 -15.40 47.11 -16.17
CA TYR A 89 -16.07 48.41 -16.18
C TYR A 89 -15.26 49.41 -17.02
N ARG A 90 -15.92 50.49 -17.45
CA ARG A 90 -15.48 51.46 -18.46
C ARG A 90 -15.20 52.82 -17.81
N GLY A 91 -14.09 53.48 -18.14
CA GLY A 91 -13.94 54.92 -17.89
C GLY A 91 -12.52 55.49 -17.83
N LEU A 92 -12.09 56.12 -18.94
CA LEU A 92 -11.43 57.43 -19.04
C LEU A 92 -10.03 57.72 -18.40
N ASP A 93 -9.33 58.61 -19.11
CA ASP A 93 -8.31 59.61 -18.70
C ASP A 93 -6.88 59.22 -18.24
N HIS A 94 -6.00 59.24 -19.25
CA HIS A 94 -4.66 59.85 -19.33
C HIS A 94 -4.46 61.20 -18.57
N PRO A 95 -3.23 61.83 -18.53
CA PRO A 95 -1.94 61.49 -19.18
C PRO A 95 -0.67 61.71 -18.28
N LYS A 96 0.52 61.76 -18.93
CA LYS A 96 1.80 62.43 -18.54
C LYS A 96 2.78 61.59 -17.68
N HIS A 97 3.88 61.10 -18.28
CA HIS A 97 5.24 61.70 -18.35
C HIS A 97 6.12 61.25 -17.16
N SER A 98 7.45 61.04 -17.22
CA SER A 98 8.46 60.93 -18.30
C SER A 98 9.79 60.46 -17.63
N GLY A 99 10.77 59.80 -18.24
CA GLY A 99 10.91 59.27 -19.61
C GLY A 99 12.40 59.02 -19.94
N SER A 100 12.69 58.28 -21.03
CA SER A 100 14.01 58.16 -21.70
C SER A 100 15.16 57.45 -20.93
N CYS A 101 16.18 56.84 -21.55
CA CYS A 101 16.61 56.83 -22.97
C CYS A 101 16.82 55.40 -23.54
N HIS A 102 16.64 55.25 -24.86
CA HIS A 102 17.29 54.21 -25.67
C HIS A 102 18.69 54.68 -26.13
N PRO A 103 19.52 53.79 -26.69
CA PRO A 103 19.63 53.81 -28.17
C PRO A 103 19.36 52.45 -28.82
N ALA A 104 19.20 52.44 -30.15
CA ALA A 104 18.74 51.28 -30.91
C ALA A 104 19.68 50.94 -32.08
N ARG A 105 19.64 49.67 -32.55
CA ARG A 105 19.99 49.32 -33.95
C ARG A 105 19.17 48.13 -34.45
N ARG A 106 19.25 47.87 -35.76
CA ARG A 106 18.18 47.27 -36.58
C ARG A 106 18.37 45.79 -36.93
N VAL A 107 17.24 45.07 -36.93
CA VAL A 107 16.76 44.10 -37.95
C VAL A 107 17.63 42.86 -38.25
N LYS A 108 17.06 41.69 -37.96
CA LYS A 108 16.67 40.68 -38.97
C LYS A 108 15.59 39.75 -38.43
N ASN A 109 14.57 39.44 -39.23
CA ASN A 109 13.62 38.36 -38.94
C ASN A 109 14.19 37.03 -39.46
N ILE A 110 14.12 35.97 -38.66
CA ILE A 110 14.10 34.57 -39.10
C ILE A 110 13.12 33.83 -38.17
N ASP A 111 12.20 33.06 -38.73
CA ASP A 111 11.19 32.33 -37.97
C ASP A 111 11.78 31.13 -37.19
N GLY A 112 11.44 31.04 -35.91
CA GLY A 112 11.86 29.95 -35.01
C GLY A 112 10.71 28.98 -34.73
N THR A 113 10.57 27.95 -35.57
CA THR A 113 9.47 26.98 -35.53
C THR A 113 9.37 26.25 -34.18
N ILE A 114 8.24 26.39 -33.49
CA ILE A 114 7.92 25.57 -32.31
C ILE A 114 7.60 24.14 -32.77
N SER A 115 8.59 23.25 -32.73
CA SER A 115 8.41 21.86 -33.14
C SER A 115 7.55 21.08 -32.14
N SER A 116 6.41 20.57 -32.57
CA SER A 116 5.60 19.60 -31.83
C SER A 116 6.06 18.18 -32.17
N GLN A 117 6.80 17.55 -31.24
CA GLN A 117 7.25 16.17 -31.43
C GLN A 117 6.07 15.20 -31.35
N ARG A 118 5.58 14.80 -32.52
CA ARG A 118 4.65 13.67 -32.69
C ARG A 118 5.34 12.39 -32.22
N VAL A 119 4.69 11.62 -31.34
CA VAL A 119 5.04 10.21 -31.15
C VAL A 119 4.55 9.45 -32.36
N LEU A 120 5.48 9.01 -33.21
CA LEU A 120 5.19 8.14 -34.34
C LEU A 120 5.01 6.70 -33.83
N ILE A 121 3.81 6.14 -33.99
CA ILE A 121 3.59 4.71 -33.88
C ILE A 121 4.11 4.09 -35.19
N ILE A 122 5.20 3.33 -35.12
CA ILE A 122 5.75 2.60 -36.26
C ILE A 122 4.98 1.30 -36.39
N ASN A 123 4.08 1.23 -37.38
CA ASN A 123 3.52 -0.04 -37.83
C ASN A 123 4.60 -0.80 -38.61
N SER A 124 5.18 -1.84 -38.01
CA SER A 124 6.05 -2.78 -38.72
C SER A 124 5.21 -3.73 -39.58
N ALA A 125 4.83 -3.27 -40.77
CA ALA A 125 4.24 -4.13 -41.79
C ALA A 125 5.33 -5.06 -42.35
N LEU A 126 5.19 -6.37 -42.13
CA LEU A 126 5.92 -7.41 -42.84
C LEU A 126 4.92 -8.23 -43.65
N LEU A 127 4.93 -8.03 -44.96
CA LEU A 127 4.45 -9.01 -45.92
C LEU A 127 5.62 -9.95 -46.19
N ASP A 128 5.40 -11.27 -46.10
CA ASP A 128 5.47 -12.06 -47.34
C ASP A 128 4.79 -13.43 -47.27
N LEU A 129 4.52 -13.98 -48.46
CA LEU A 129 4.11 -15.36 -48.80
C LEU A 129 3.11 -16.09 -47.87
N GLY A 130 1.86 -16.20 -48.32
CA GLY A 130 0.85 -17.07 -47.72
C GLY A 130 0.81 -18.49 -48.30
N PHE A 131 0.11 -19.39 -47.61
CA PHE A 131 -0.37 -20.67 -48.18
C PHE A 131 -1.90 -20.74 -48.10
N HIS A 132 -2.56 -20.79 -49.26
CA HIS A 132 -3.99 -21.09 -49.33
C HIS A 132 -4.24 -22.54 -48.92
N LYS A 133 -5.19 -22.76 -48.01
CA LYS A 133 -5.93 -24.01 -47.94
C LYS A 133 -7.40 -23.76 -47.58
N ALA A 134 -8.24 -23.76 -48.61
CA ALA A 134 -9.68 -23.62 -48.43
C ALA A 134 -10.26 -24.91 -47.83
N SER A 135 -11.17 -24.77 -46.86
CA SER A 135 -12.09 -25.85 -46.48
C SER A 135 -13.50 -25.27 -46.32
N THR A 136 -14.40 -25.86 -47.09
CA THR A 136 -15.79 -25.46 -47.32
C THR A 136 -16.65 -25.41 -46.06
N SER A 137 -17.68 -24.56 -46.09
CA SER A 137 -18.76 -24.55 -45.11
C SER A 137 -19.51 -25.89 -45.08
N LYS A 138 -19.92 -26.31 -43.87
CA LYS A 138 -20.98 -27.30 -43.64
C LYS A 138 -21.87 -26.86 -42.49
N THR A 139 -23.11 -27.36 -42.53
CA THR A 139 -24.27 -26.83 -41.81
C THR A 139 -24.37 -27.30 -40.36
N SER A 140 -25.28 -26.66 -39.61
CA SER A 140 -25.48 -26.81 -38.17
C SER A 140 -25.96 -28.19 -37.69
N THR A 141 -25.52 -28.59 -36.51
CA THR A 141 -26.27 -29.43 -35.56
C THR A 141 -25.85 -29.07 -34.14
N LEU A 142 -26.78 -29.02 -33.16
CA LEU A 142 -26.46 -28.69 -31.76
C LEU A 142 -25.94 -29.93 -31.01
N GLN A 143 -24.83 -29.79 -30.30
CA GLN A 143 -24.42 -30.58 -29.12
C GLN A 143 -23.38 -29.78 -28.30
N PRO A 144 -23.16 -30.10 -27.00
CA PRO A 144 -22.50 -29.18 -26.06
C PRO A 144 -21.02 -28.93 -26.37
N ARG A 145 -20.60 -27.66 -26.23
CA ARG A 145 -19.24 -27.20 -26.51
C ARG A 145 -18.30 -27.57 -25.36
N ASN A 146 -17.57 -28.67 -25.51
CA ASN A 146 -16.32 -28.87 -24.77
C ASN A 146 -15.43 -27.64 -24.95
N MET A 147 -14.90 -27.10 -23.85
CA MET A 147 -13.89 -26.04 -23.93
C MET A 147 -12.60 -26.62 -24.49
N ARG A 148 -12.36 -26.38 -25.78
CA ARG A 148 -10.99 -26.25 -26.27
C ARG A 148 -10.46 -24.94 -25.67
N ALA A 149 -9.38 -25.04 -24.90
CA ALA A 149 -8.57 -23.88 -24.61
C ALA A 149 -7.88 -23.47 -25.91
N ASP A 150 -8.34 -22.38 -26.52
CA ASP A 150 -7.41 -21.48 -27.18
C ASP A 150 -6.51 -20.91 -26.07
N GLU A 151 -5.20 -20.86 -26.27
CA GLU A 151 -4.25 -20.44 -25.22
C GLU A 151 -4.33 -18.91 -25.00
N GLU A 152 -5.27 -18.48 -24.16
CA GLU A 152 -5.33 -17.10 -23.68
C GLU A 152 -4.05 -16.77 -22.90
N ASP A 153 -3.27 -15.79 -23.38
CA ASP A 153 -2.07 -15.31 -22.69
C ASP A 153 -2.43 -14.76 -21.32
N VAL A 154 -2.04 -15.50 -20.28
CA VAL A 154 -2.28 -15.25 -18.86
C VAL A 154 -1.77 -13.87 -18.40
N GLU A 155 -0.90 -13.21 -19.16
CA GLU A 155 -0.40 -11.86 -18.90
C GLU A 155 -1.28 -10.73 -19.47
N VAL A 156 -2.18 -11.03 -20.42
CA VAL A 156 -3.05 -10.06 -21.11
C VAL A 156 -4.30 -9.77 -20.26
N PHE A 157 -4.09 -9.14 -19.10
CA PHE A 157 -5.16 -8.68 -18.23
C PHE A 157 -5.82 -7.39 -18.76
N ASP A 158 -6.98 -7.53 -19.41
CA ASP A 158 -7.82 -6.42 -19.86
C ASP A 158 -8.52 -5.79 -18.65
N THR A 159 -7.88 -4.76 -18.10
CA THR A 159 -8.36 -4.03 -16.92
C THR A 159 -9.77 -3.45 -17.11
N PHE A 160 -10.28 -3.31 -18.36
CA PHE A 160 -11.67 -2.93 -18.61
C PHE A 160 -12.61 -4.14 -18.60
N LYS A 161 -12.36 -5.17 -19.42
CA LYS A 161 -13.26 -6.35 -19.52
C LYS A 161 -13.27 -7.18 -18.24
N ASP A 162 -12.11 -7.49 -17.69
CA ASP A 162 -11.95 -8.47 -16.60
C ASP A 162 -12.50 -7.92 -15.27
N THR A 163 -12.60 -6.59 -15.15
CA THR A 163 -13.25 -5.94 -14.00
C THR A 163 -14.77 -5.78 -14.15
N ARG A 164 -15.35 -6.30 -15.23
CA ARG A 164 -16.79 -6.21 -15.57
C ARG A 164 -17.52 -7.55 -15.63
N VAL A 165 -16.82 -8.68 -15.42
CA VAL A 165 -17.41 -10.03 -15.43
C VAL A 165 -18.65 -10.13 -14.54
N PHE A 166 -18.69 -9.41 -13.42
CA PHE A 166 -19.84 -9.37 -12.50
C PHE A 166 -21.16 -8.94 -13.16
N LEU A 167 -21.12 -8.14 -14.23
CA LEU A 167 -22.31 -7.70 -14.97
C LEU A 167 -23.03 -8.84 -15.72
N GLN A 168 -22.38 -9.99 -15.90
CA GLN A 168 -22.98 -11.16 -16.55
C GLN A 168 -23.75 -12.06 -15.56
N LEU A 169 -23.58 -11.86 -14.25
CA LEU A 169 -24.03 -12.80 -13.21
C LEU A 169 -25.53 -12.72 -12.91
N ARG A 170 -26.21 -11.65 -13.31
CA ARG A 170 -27.66 -11.46 -13.11
C ARG A 170 -28.29 -10.68 -14.28
N PRO A 171 -29.56 -10.95 -14.65
CA PRO A 171 -30.21 -10.26 -15.77
C PRO A 171 -30.44 -8.77 -15.51
N GLU A 172 -30.60 -8.33 -14.26
CA GLU A 172 -30.90 -6.94 -13.88
C GLU A 172 -29.81 -5.96 -14.30
N TYR A 173 -28.55 -6.41 -14.37
CA TYR A 173 -27.43 -5.59 -14.85
C TYR A 173 -27.66 -5.05 -16.29
N LYS A 174 -28.46 -5.75 -17.11
CA LYS A 174 -28.79 -5.31 -18.48
C LYS A 174 -29.67 -4.07 -18.53
N LEU A 175 -30.38 -3.73 -17.44
CA LEU A 175 -31.20 -2.52 -17.36
C LEU A 175 -30.33 -1.25 -17.24
N HIS A 176 -29.14 -1.38 -16.66
CA HIS A 176 -28.36 -0.26 -16.15
C HIS A 176 -26.86 -0.35 -16.42
N SER A 177 -26.45 -1.15 -17.42
CA SER A 177 -25.09 -1.20 -17.96
C SER A 177 -25.14 -1.34 -19.48
N TYR A 178 -24.12 -0.85 -20.17
CA TYR A 178 -24.04 -0.91 -21.62
C TYR A 178 -23.38 -2.20 -22.11
N ASN A 179 -23.92 -2.76 -23.20
CA ASN A 179 -23.41 -3.96 -23.85
C ASN A 179 -23.34 -3.76 -25.38
N LYS A 180 -22.12 -3.87 -25.95
CA LYS A 180 -21.88 -3.75 -27.41
C LYS A 180 -22.48 -4.93 -28.22
N SER A 181 -23.01 -5.98 -27.58
CA SER A 181 -23.69 -7.11 -28.24
C SER A 181 -25.19 -6.88 -28.51
N GLU A 182 -25.71 -5.66 -28.34
CA GLU A 182 -27.03 -5.27 -28.87
C GLU A 182 -26.93 -5.17 -30.41
N THR A 183 -27.23 -6.26 -31.11
CA THR A 183 -27.00 -6.40 -32.55
C THR A 183 -27.98 -5.56 -33.39
N CYS A 184 -27.56 -4.35 -33.77
CA CYS A 184 -28.11 -3.66 -34.95
C CYS A 184 -27.73 -4.42 -36.23
N GLN A 185 -28.55 -4.29 -37.29
CA GLN A 185 -28.13 -4.70 -38.63
C GLN A 185 -27.04 -3.76 -39.14
N PRO A 186 -25.95 -4.27 -39.76
CA PRO A 186 -24.85 -3.43 -40.22
C PRO A 186 -25.31 -2.50 -41.36
N LEU A 187 -25.07 -1.20 -41.21
CA LEU A 187 -25.42 -0.19 -42.21
C LEU A 187 -24.50 -0.31 -43.43
N SER A 188 -25.06 -0.24 -44.64
CA SER A 188 -24.22 -0.25 -45.85
C SER A 188 -23.53 1.09 -46.09
N VAL A 189 -22.41 1.05 -46.82
CA VAL A 189 -21.59 2.24 -47.11
C VAL A 189 -22.40 3.32 -47.83
N SER A 190 -23.16 2.93 -48.86
CA SER A 190 -24.00 3.81 -49.67
C SER A 190 -25.16 4.43 -48.87
N GLU A 191 -25.73 3.72 -47.90
CA GLU A 191 -26.71 4.31 -46.97
C GLU A 191 -26.07 5.34 -46.05
N SER A 192 -24.84 5.10 -45.58
CA SER A 192 -24.10 6.08 -44.76
C SER A 192 -23.75 7.34 -45.56
N GLU A 193 -23.33 7.19 -46.82
CA GLU A 193 -23.09 8.31 -47.73
C GLU A 193 -24.38 9.09 -48.01
N LEU A 194 -25.51 8.40 -48.19
CA LEU A 194 -26.82 9.03 -48.35
C LEU A 194 -27.26 9.82 -47.11
N ILE A 195 -26.98 9.33 -45.90
CA ILE A 195 -27.20 10.08 -44.64
C ILE A 195 -26.30 11.32 -44.61
N LEU A 196 -25.01 11.17 -44.88
CA LEU A 196 -24.03 12.28 -44.87
C LEU A 196 -24.32 13.32 -45.96
N HIS A 197 -24.89 12.92 -47.08
CA HIS A 197 -25.40 13.82 -48.12
C HIS A 197 -26.65 14.57 -47.64
N LYS A 198 -27.64 13.88 -47.06
CA LYS A 198 -28.84 14.50 -46.48
C LYS A 198 -28.49 15.54 -45.40
N VAL A 199 -27.53 15.25 -44.52
CA VAL A 199 -27.03 16.24 -43.54
C VAL A 199 -26.43 17.48 -44.22
N ARG A 200 -25.65 17.31 -45.28
CA ARG A 200 -25.02 18.43 -46.03
C ARG A 200 -26.03 19.30 -46.76
N VAL A 201 -27.12 18.72 -47.27
CA VAL A 201 -28.20 19.43 -47.97
C VAL A 201 -29.15 20.12 -46.99
N SER A 202 -29.61 19.41 -45.96
CA SER A 202 -30.62 19.93 -45.03
C SER A 202 -30.09 20.93 -43.99
N GLN A 203 -28.79 20.88 -43.66
CA GLN A 203 -28.08 21.79 -42.74
C GLN A 203 -28.89 22.21 -41.50
N ASN A 204 -29.53 23.38 -41.53
CA ASN A 204 -30.26 23.94 -40.40
C ASN A 204 -31.68 23.39 -40.18
N ASN A 205 -32.22 22.61 -41.13
CA ASN A 205 -33.63 22.21 -41.18
C ASN A 205 -33.88 20.74 -40.76
N LEU A 206 -32.88 20.03 -40.24
CA LEU A 206 -33.07 18.69 -39.69
C LEU A 206 -33.86 18.74 -38.38
N GLN A 207 -34.93 17.94 -38.28
CA GLN A 207 -35.70 17.77 -37.06
C GLN A 207 -34.89 17.01 -36.00
N PRO A 208 -35.10 17.24 -34.69
CA PRO A 208 -34.39 16.54 -33.62
C PRO A 208 -34.41 15.02 -33.78
N GLN A 209 -35.57 14.41 -34.02
CA GLN A 209 -35.67 12.95 -34.19
C GLN A 209 -34.84 12.42 -35.38
N THR A 210 -34.70 13.22 -36.45
CA THR A 210 -33.87 12.86 -37.62
C THR A 210 -32.38 12.87 -37.27
N ILE A 211 -31.94 13.76 -36.37
CA ILE A 211 -30.56 13.76 -35.85
C ILE A 211 -30.31 12.48 -35.03
N VAL A 212 -31.25 12.09 -34.16
CA VAL A 212 -31.18 10.86 -33.36
C VAL A 212 -31.13 9.62 -34.25
N ASP A 213 -32.03 9.52 -35.23
CA ASP A 213 -32.08 8.44 -36.23
C ASP A 213 -30.77 8.30 -37.01
N TYR A 214 -30.20 9.43 -37.47
CA TYR A 214 -28.93 9.43 -38.19
C TYR A 214 -27.75 8.97 -37.32
N PHE A 215 -27.69 9.38 -36.05
CA PHE A 215 -26.69 8.84 -35.12
C PHE A 215 -26.84 7.34 -34.91
N CYS A 216 -28.05 6.85 -34.63
CA CYS A 216 -28.30 5.43 -34.39
C CYS A 216 -27.91 4.58 -35.61
N LYS A 217 -28.32 4.98 -36.82
CA LYS A 217 -27.97 4.30 -38.08
C LYS A 217 -26.48 4.32 -38.35
N LEU A 218 -25.83 5.49 -38.30
CA LEU A 218 -24.38 5.60 -38.53
C LEU A 218 -23.57 4.79 -37.50
N SER A 219 -24.07 4.66 -36.25
CA SER A 219 -23.43 3.82 -35.23
C SER A 219 -23.53 2.31 -35.46
N SER A 220 -24.22 1.89 -36.53
CA SER A 220 -24.29 0.52 -37.01
C SER A 220 -23.33 0.25 -38.19
N LEU A 221 -22.42 1.18 -38.50
CA LEU A 221 -21.35 0.96 -39.49
C LEU A 221 -20.31 -0.07 -38.98
N PRO A 222 -19.64 -0.79 -39.89
CA PRO A 222 -18.47 -1.60 -39.56
C PRO A 222 -17.34 -0.76 -38.93
N ALA A 223 -16.63 -1.33 -37.95
CA ALA A 223 -15.62 -0.62 -37.16
C ALA A 223 -14.46 -0.07 -37.99
N GLU A 224 -14.16 -0.71 -39.13
CA GLU A 224 -13.14 -0.32 -40.11
C GLU A 224 -13.48 1.02 -40.78
N GLN A 225 -14.77 1.40 -40.82
CA GLN A 225 -15.26 2.59 -41.50
C GLN A 225 -15.51 3.76 -40.53
N CYS A 226 -15.64 3.50 -39.22
CA CYS A 226 -15.79 4.54 -38.20
C CYS A 226 -14.69 5.62 -38.27
N PRO A 227 -13.38 5.30 -38.43
CA PRO A 227 -12.33 6.32 -38.59
C PRO A 227 -12.55 7.25 -39.80
N ILE A 228 -13.12 6.73 -40.90
CA ILE A 228 -13.41 7.50 -42.12
C ILE A 228 -14.62 8.42 -41.89
N LEU A 229 -15.66 7.92 -41.21
CA LEU A 229 -16.82 8.72 -40.79
C LEU A 229 -16.41 9.88 -39.87
N LEU A 230 -15.56 9.61 -38.87
CA LEU A 230 -15.12 10.59 -37.88
C LEU A 230 -14.35 11.79 -38.50
N LEU A 231 -13.72 11.59 -39.66
CA LEU A 231 -13.04 12.64 -40.42
C LEU A 231 -13.96 13.40 -41.41
N ASN A 232 -15.21 12.96 -41.58
CA ASN A 232 -16.12 13.51 -42.58
C ASN A 232 -16.76 14.84 -42.14
N ALA A 233 -16.62 15.89 -42.96
CA ALA A 233 -17.21 17.21 -42.68
C ALA A 233 -18.74 17.19 -42.49
N SER A 234 -19.46 16.28 -43.17
CA SER A 234 -20.90 16.08 -42.95
C SER A 234 -21.21 15.46 -41.57
N PHE A 235 -20.33 14.60 -41.05
CA PHE A 235 -20.48 14.04 -39.70
C PHE A 235 -20.13 15.08 -38.62
N ALA A 236 -19.10 15.89 -38.84
CA ALA A 236 -18.80 17.05 -37.99
C ALA A 236 -19.99 18.03 -37.92
N LEU A 237 -20.68 18.27 -39.04
CA LEU A 237 -21.92 19.04 -39.08
C LEU A 237 -23.06 18.36 -38.29
N LEU A 238 -23.25 17.05 -38.40
CA LEU A 238 -24.23 16.31 -37.59
C LEU A 238 -23.97 16.47 -36.08
N CYS A 239 -22.70 16.38 -35.66
CA CYS A 239 -22.28 16.64 -34.28
C CYS A 239 -22.60 18.08 -33.83
N GLN A 240 -22.32 19.09 -34.65
CA GLN A 240 -22.67 20.49 -34.39
C GLN A 240 -24.19 20.69 -34.27
N LEU A 241 -24.98 20.05 -35.13
CA LEU A 241 -26.45 20.12 -35.09
C LEU A 241 -27.02 19.43 -33.84
N SER A 242 -26.40 18.35 -33.35
CA SER A 242 -26.79 17.73 -32.08
C SER A 242 -26.53 18.68 -30.89
N VAL A 243 -25.38 19.36 -30.88
CA VAL A 243 -25.02 20.35 -29.84
C VAL A 243 -25.96 21.56 -29.91
N LYS A 244 -26.29 22.04 -31.11
CA LYS A 244 -27.23 23.15 -31.34
C LYS A 244 -28.64 22.83 -30.82
N ASN A 245 -29.12 21.60 -31.05
CA ASN A 245 -30.46 21.16 -30.69
C ASN A 245 -30.54 20.46 -29.32
N ILE A 246 -29.46 20.42 -28.52
CA ILE A 246 -29.36 19.58 -27.31
C ILE A 246 -30.41 19.85 -26.22
N LYS A 247 -31.06 21.02 -26.25
CA LYS A 247 -32.18 21.38 -25.36
C LYS A 247 -33.52 20.76 -25.78
N LEU A 248 -33.67 20.36 -27.05
CA LEU A 248 -34.89 19.81 -27.64
C LEU A 248 -35.00 18.29 -27.45
N PHE A 249 -33.86 17.60 -27.34
CA PHE A 249 -33.81 16.17 -27.04
C PHE A 249 -34.30 15.87 -25.62
N ASP A 250 -35.10 14.83 -25.48
CA ASP A 250 -35.48 14.25 -24.18
C ASP A 250 -34.39 13.32 -23.62
N ILE A 251 -34.70 12.56 -22.55
CA ILE A 251 -33.75 11.62 -21.94
C ILE A 251 -33.47 10.40 -22.86
N PRO A 252 -34.48 9.68 -23.38
CA PRO A 252 -34.31 8.66 -24.42
C PRO A 252 -33.46 9.09 -25.63
N ASP A 253 -33.72 10.26 -26.23
CA ASP A 253 -32.97 10.79 -27.36
C ASP A 253 -31.48 10.97 -27.02
N LEU A 254 -31.19 11.59 -25.86
CA LEU A 254 -29.83 11.85 -25.42
C LEU A 254 -29.07 10.55 -25.10
N ILE A 255 -29.72 9.57 -24.47
CA ILE A 255 -29.13 8.25 -24.23
C ILE A 255 -28.90 7.51 -25.55
N SER A 256 -29.80 7.65 -26.52
CA SER A 256 -29.69 6.99 -27.84
C SER A 256 -28.54 7.58 -28.66
N ILE A 257 -28.42 8.91 -28.74
CA ILE A 257 -27.24 9.55 -29.35
C ILE A 257 -25.97 9.18 -28.57
N PHE A 258 -26.01 9.08 -27.24
CA PHE A 258 -24.82 8.78 -26.45
C PHE A 258 -24.37 7.31 -26.58
N LYS A 259 -25.29 6.33 -26.70
CA LYS A 259 -25.00 4.97 -27.17
C LYS A 259 -24.34 4.99 -28.56
N ALA A 260 -24.88 5.76 -29.50
CA ALA A 260 -24.32 5.89 -30.84
C ALA A 260 -22.89 6.46 -30.85
N LEU A 261 -22.60 7.46 -30.01
CA LEU A 261 -21.25 8.04 -29.87
C LEU A 261 -20.24 7.04 -29.25
N VAL A 262 -20.69 6.14 -28.36
CA VAL A 262 -19.89 5.02 -27.84
C VAL A 262 -19.58 4.00 -28.95
N ASN A 263 -20.59 3.60 -29.73
CA ASN A 263 -20.44 2.65 -30.84
C ASN A 263 -19.50 3.17 -31.95
N LEU A 264 -19.54 4.47 -32.23
CA LEU A 264 -18.67 5.13 -33.20
C LEU A 264 -17.24 5.38 -32.68
N GLU A 265 -16.93 4.98 -31.44
CA GLU A 265 -15.63 5.11 -30.80
C GLU A 265 -15.07 6.56 -30.86
N ILE A 266 -15.98 7.51 -30.63
CA ILE A 266 -15.71 8.97 -30.63
C ILE A 266 -14.55 9.29 -29.68
N PRO A 267 -13.54 10.07 -30.11
CA PRO A 267 -12.42 10.45 -29.25
C PRO A 267 -12.88 11.09 -27.94
N TYR A 268 -12.36 10.60 -26.81
CA TYR A 268 -12.73 11.08 -25.46
C TYR A 268 -12.43 12.58 -25.21
N SER A 269 -11.65 13.20 -26.09
CA SER A 269 -11.32 14.63 -26.12
C SER A 269 -12.27 15.47 -26.98
N HIS A 270 -13.26 14.87 -27.67
CA HIS A 270 -14.11 15.58 -28.62
C HIS A 270 -15.02 16.61 -27.92
N PRO A 271 -15.01 17.91 -28.31
CA PRO A 271 -15.64 18.99 -27.53
C PRO A 271 -17.15 18.85 -27.28
N MET A 272 -17.88 18.10 -28.12
CA MET A 272 -19.32 17.86 -27.87
C MET A 272 -19.57 17.17 -26.53
N LEU A 273 -18.63 16.34 -26.06
CA LEU A 273 -18.78 15.54 -24.85
C LEU A 273 -18.87 16.40 -23.58
N ASP A 274 -18.27 17.60 -23.57
CA ASP A 274 -18.44 18.57 -22.49
C ASP A 274 -19.87 19.12 -22.42
N VAL A 275 -20.54 19.25 -23.57
CA VAL A 275 -21.92 19.74 -23.67
C VAL A 275 -22.91 18.64 -23.26
N TYR A 276 -22.69 17.40 -23.71
CA TYR A 276 -23.48 16.24 -23.27
C TYR A 276 -23.34 15.96 -21.77
N GLU A 277 -22.12 16.02 -21.22
CA GLU A 277 -21.91 15.91 -19.76
C GLU A 277 -22.67 17.00 -18.98
N THR A 278 -22.69 18.23 -19.51
CA THR A 278 -23.41 19.34 -18.90
C THR A 278 -24.93 19.16 -19.00
N ARG A 279 -25.46 18.64 -20.13
CA ARG A 279 -26.89 18.33 -20.30
C ARG A 279 -27.35 17.20 -19.38
N PHE A 280 -26.65 16.06 -19.36
CA PHE A 280 -26.93 14.97 -18.42
C PHE A 280 -26.83 15.43 -16.97
N GLY A 281 -25.83 16.27 -16.64
CA GLY A 281 -25.69 16.88 -15.32
C GLY A 281 -26.90 17.72 -14.87
N HIS A 282 -27.56 18.42 -15.79
CA HIS A 282 -28.79 19.15 -15.50
C HIS A 282 -30.04 18.25 -15.40
N GLN A 283 -30.02 17.05 -15.98
CA GLN A 283 -31.14 16.09 -15.97
C GLN A 283 -31.04 15.02 -14.88
N VAL A 284 -30.05 15.09 -13.97
CA VAL A 284 -29.82 14.05 -12.95
C VAL A 284 -31.06 13.74 -12.10
N TRP A 285 -31.86 14.76 -11.78
CA TRP A 285 -33.06 14.62 -10.94
C TRP A 285 -34.28 14.08 -11.68
N GLU A 286 -34.24 14.07 -13.02
CA GLU A 286 -35.32 13.62 -13.91
C GLU A 286 -35.10 12.18 -14.42
N MET A 287 -33.89 11.64 -14.27
CA MET A 287 -33.50 10.30 -14.72
C MET A 287 -33.71 9.24 -13.64
N SER A 288 -34.07 8.02 -14.05
CA SER A 288 -34.09 6.87 -13.14
C SER A 288 -32.67 6.44 -12.72
N LEU A 289 -32.54 5.71 -11.61
CA LEU A 289 -31.27 5.12 -11.18
C LEU A 289 -30.61 4.26 -12.27
N ASP A 290 -31.42 3.52 -13.04
CA ASP A 290 -30.91 2.70 -14.15
C ASP A 290 -30.38 3.53 -15.31
N GLN A 291 -31.08 4.62 -15.67
CA GLN A 291 -30.61 5.58 -16.68
C GLN A 291 -29.33 6.30 -16.22
N LEU A 292 -29.25 6.71 -14.95
CA LEU A 292 -28.07 7.37 -14.38
C LEU A 292 -26.84 6.46 -14.39
N LEU A 293 -27.01 5.18 -14.02
CA LEU A 293 -25.96 4.17 -14.07
C LEU A 293 -25.56 3.83 -15.52
N LEU A 294 -26.53 3.70 -16.45
CA LEU A 294 -26.25 3.49 -17.86
C LEU A 294 -25.46 4.67 -18.45
N VAL A 295 -25.81 5.92 -18.16
CA VAL A 295 -25.06 7.11 -18.59
C VAL A 295 -23.65 7.11 -17.99
N ALA A 296 -23.50 6.80 -16.70
CA ALA A 296 -22.17 6.67 -16.08
C ALA A 296 -21.30 5.58 -16.74
N ASP A 297 -21.92 4.48 -17.17
CA ASP A 297 -21.24 3.36 -17.81
C ASP A 297 -20.90 3.63 -19.28
N LEU A 298 -21.75 4.36 -20.01
CA LEU A 298 -21.45 4.87 -21.36
C LEU A 298 -20.25 5.85 -21.33
N TRP A 299 -20.18 6.73 -20.32
CA TRP A 299 -18.97 7.54 -20.08
C TRP A 299 -17.74 6.66 -19.83
N ARG A 300 -17.89 5.58 -19.06
CA ARG A 300 -16.78 4.66 -18.78
C ARG A 300 -16.33 3.88 -20.03
N HIS A 301 -17.23 3.54 -20.95
CA HIS A 301 -16.87 2.94 -22.25
C HIS A 301 -16.08 3.91 -23.15
N LEU A 302 -16.44 5.20 -23.19
CA LEU A 302 -15.63 6.24 -23.85
C LEU A 302 -14.27 6.50 -23.15
N GLY A 303 -13.96 5.83 -22.04
CA GLY A 303 -12.76 6.11 -21.24
C GLY A 303 -12.76 7.48 -20.54
N ARG A 304 -13.90 8.19 -20.52
CA ARG A 304 -14.03 9.56 -20.03
C ARG A 304 -14.69 9.59 -18.65
N LYS A 305 -14.17 10.39 -17.71
CA LYS A 305 -14.59 10.33 -16.29
C LYS A 305 -15.84 11.13 -15.92
N ALA A 306 -16.32 12.01 -16.79
CA ALA A 306 -17.50 12.87 -16.58
C ALA A 306 -17.68 13.44 -15.15
N PRO A 307 -16.66 14.13 -14.58
CA PRO A 307 -16.64 14.52 -13.17
C PRO A 307 -17.73 15.54 -12.77
N ARG A 308 -18.26 16.34 -13.71
CA ARG A 308 -19.37 17.27 -13.45
C ARG A 308 -20.67 16.49 -13.27
N PHE A 309 -20.95 15.55 -14.17
CA PHE A 309 -22.10 14.65 -14.08
C PHE A 309 -22.04 13.80 -12.79
N LEU A 310 -20.91 13.11 -12.55
CA LEU A 310 -20.74 12.28 -11.35
C LEU A 310 -20.88 13.08 -10.05
N LYS A 311 -20.40 14.32 -9.97
CA LYS A 311 -20.59 15.18 -8.79
C LYS A 311 -22.08 15.43 -8.49
N ILE A 312 -22.92 15.61 -9.50
CA ILE A 312 -24.36 15.84 -9.31
C ILE A 312 -25.07 14.51 -9.01
N PHE A 313 -24.71 13.44 -9.70
CA PHE A 313 -25.23 12.09 -9.45
C PHE A 313 -24.93 11.59 -8.03
N PHE A 314 -23.73 11.81 -7.50
CA PHE A 314 -23.41 11.49 -6.09
C PHE A 314 -24.19 12.36 -5.09
N SER A 315 -24.56 13.60 -5.45
CA SER A 315 -25.45 14.43 -4.61
C SER A 315 -26.88 13.87 -4.58
N TYR A 316 -27.41 13.43 -5.73
CA TYR A 316 -28.70 12.73 -5.83
C TYR A 316 -28.71 11.44 -5.00
N LEU A 317 -27.70 10.58 -5.20
CA LEU A 317 -27.53 9.34 -4.45
C LEU A 317 -27.38 9.57 -2.94
N ASN A 318 -26.83 10.72 -2.52
CA ASN A 318 -26.69 11.03 -1.10
C ASN A 318 -28.04 11.18 -0.37
N LEU A 319 -29.13 11.42 -1.12
CA LEU A 319 -30.52 11.37 -0.67
C LEU A 319 -31.16 9.99 -0.96
N HIS A 320 -31.01 9.49 -2.20
CA HIS A 320 -31.71 8.31 -2.72
C HIS A 320 -31.03 6.94 -2.50
N TRP A 321 -29.92 6.88 -1.76
CA TRP A 321 -29.15 5.64 -1.55
C TRP A 321 -29.99 4.46 -1.04
N LYS A 322 -31.01 4.70 -0.21
CA LYS A 322 -31.86 3.64 0.35
C LYS A 322 -32.64 2.85 -0.71
N ASP A 323 -32.85 3.47 -1.86
CA ASP A 323 -33.70 2.99 -2.95
C ASP A 323 -32.93 2.04 -3.89
N LEU A 324 -31.60 1.95 -3.74
CA LEU A 324 -30.72 1.10 -4.55
C LEU A 324 -31.04 -0.40 -4.41
N SER A 325 -31.23 -1.06 -5.55
CA SER A 325 -31.18 -2.53 -5.65
C SER A 325 -29.74 -3.05 -5.42
N LEU A 326 -29.59 -4.37 -5.26
CA LEU A 326 -28.27 -4.99 -5.16
C LEU A 326 -27.43 -4.81 -6.44
N SER A 327 -28.02 -5.00 -7.63
CA SER A 327 -27.30 -4.83 -8.90
C SER A 327 -26.86 -3.37 -9.11
N GLN A 328 -27.74 -2.42 -8.79
CA GLN A 328 -27.46 -0.98 -8.85
C GLN A 328 -26.35 -0.59 -7.86
N LEU A 329 -26.37 -1.14 -6.64
CA LEU A 329 -25.36 -0.92 -5.60
C LEU A 329 -23.97 -1.39 -6.05
N VAL A 330 -23.84 -2.64 -6.54
CA VAL A 330 -22.54 -3.18 -6.98
C VAL A 330 -22.02 -2.40 -8.19
N HIS A 331 -22.89 -2.09 -9.16
CA HIS A 331 -22.49 -1.33 -10.33
C HIS A 331 -22.08 0.12 -9.98
N LEU A 332 -22.78 0.77 -9.05
CA LEU A 332 -22.39 2.07 -8.52
C LEU A 332 -21.00 2.04 -7.86
N ILE A 333 -20.72 1.01 -7.05
CA ILE A 333 -19.41 0.86 -6.38
C ILE A 333 -18.29 0.61 -7.41
N TYR A 334 -18.56 -0.13 -8.49
CA TYR A 334 -17.65 -0.25 -9.64
C TYR A 334 -17.35 1.11 -10.29
N ILE A 335 -18.40 1.89 -10.63
CA ILE A 335 -18.28 3.23 -11.23
C ILE A 335 -17.49 4.19 -10.31
N ILE A 336 -17.74 4.15 -9.00
CA ILE A 336 -16.98 4.91 -7.98
C ILE A 336 -15.50 4.49 -7.94
N GLY A 337 -15.21 3.19 -8.08
CA GLY A 337 -13.85 2.69 -8.19
C GLY A 337 -13.12 3.23 -9.41
N GLU A 338 -13.78 3.28 -10.57
CA GLU A 338 -13.18 3.78 -11.81
C GLU A 338 -13.02 5.31 -11.82
N SER A 339 -13.99 6.04 -11.26
CA SER A 339 -13.87 7.50 -11.07
C SER A 339 -12.73 7.84 -10.10
N ARG A 340 -12.55 7.03 -9.04
CA ARG A 340 -11.66 7.26 -7.89
C ARG A 340 -12.01 8.52 -7.08
N GLN A 341 -13.24 9.00 -7.19
CA GLN A 341 -13.73 10.21 -6.52
C GLN A 341 -15.16 9.98 -6.04
N VAL A 342 -15.40 10.19 -4.75
CA VAL A 342 -16.70 10.00 -4.10
C VAL A 342 -16.74 10.76 -2.76
N PRO A 343 -17.90 11.29 -2.32
CA PRO A 343 -18.08 11.74 -0.93
C PRO A 343 -17.95 10.56 0.05
N GLN A 344 -17.19 10.72 1.14
CA GLN A 344 -16.96 9.61 2.09
C GLN A 344 -18.22 9.27 2.93
N ASP A 345 -19.13 10.22 3.11
CA ASP A 345 -20.44 10.00 3.73
C ASP A 345 -21.36 9.14 2.86
N LEU A 346 -21.24 9.24 1.52
CA LEU A 346 -21.90 8.32 0.60
C LEU A 346 -21.35 6.90 0.77
N MET A 347 -20.03 6.73 0.87
CA MET A 347 -19.42 5.40 1.04
C MET A 347 -19.83 4.71 2.34
N GLN A 348 -19.99 5.45 3.44
CA GLN A 348 -20.55 4.94 4.70
C GLN A 348 -22.01 4.47 4.54
N LYS A 349 -22.83 5.19 3.77
CA LYS A 349 -24.20 4.78 3.43
C LYS A 349 -24.19 3.51 2.58
N LEU A 350 -23.32 3.41 1.57
CA LEU A 350 -23.20 2.21 0.73
C LEU A 350 -22.71 0.99 1.52
N GLU A 351 -21.82 1.15 2.51
CA GLU A 351 -21.46 0.06 3.43
C GLU A 351 -22.67 -0.49 4.19
N SER A 352 -23.58 0.38 4.66
CA SER A 352 -24.81 -0.08 5.33
C SER A 352 -25.75 -0.87 4.40
N LEU A 353 -25.72 -0.62 3.09
CA LEU A 353 -26.46 -1.43 2.10
C LEU A 353 -25.75 -2.75 1.78
N ILE A 354 -24.41 -2.77 1.73
CA ILE A 354 -23.63 -4.01 1.61
C ILE A 354 -23.96 -4.95 2.79
N LEU A 355 -24.07 -4.40 4.01
CA LEU A 355 -24.47 -5.16 5.20
C LEU A 355 -25.95 -5.58 5.17
N LYS A 356 -26.85 -4.79 4.56
CA LYS A 356 -28.28 -5.13 4.35
C LYS A 356 -28.46 -6.30 3.36
N TYR A 357 -27.74 -6.29 2.25
CA TYR A 357 -27.85 -7.29 1.19
C TYR A 357 -26.82 -8.42 1.31
N PHE A 358 -26.08 -8.50 2.43
CA PHE A 358 -24.84 -9.27 2.51
C PHE A 358 -24.99 -10.73 2.10
N ASP A 359 -26.05 -11.38 2.59
CA ASP A 359 -26.31 -12.81 2.40
C ASP A 359 -26.87 -13.13 0.98
N LEU A 360 -26.99 -12.12 0.11
CA LEU A 360 -27.35 -12.22 -1.31
C LEU A 360 -26.19 -11.88 -2.27
N ILE A 361 -25.05 -11.39 -1.77
CA ILE A 361 -23.88 -10.99 -2.56
C ILE A 361 -23.10 -12.24 -3.00
N ASN A 362 -22.81 -12.37 -4.29
CA ASN A 362 -21.93 -13.45 -4.77
C ASN A 362 -20.44 -13.06 -4.69
N LEU A 363 -19.55 -14.03 -4.82
CA LEU A 363 -18.10 -13.85 -4.60
C LEU A 363 -17.41 -12.87 -5.57
N GLU A 364 -17.90 -12.76 -6.81
CA GLU A 364 -17.35 -11.83 -7.81
C GLU A 364 -17.89 -10.41 -7.62
N GLU A 365 -19.14 -10.27 -7.17
CA GLU A 365 -19.69 -9.01 -6.66
C GLU A 365 -18.93 -8.55 -5.40
N LEU A 366 -18.59 -9.47 -4.48
CA LEU A 366 -17.78 -9.23 -3.29
C LEU A 366 -16.38 -8.70 -3.67
N GLY A 367 -15.74 -9.34 -4.66
CA GLY A 367 -14.50 -8.87 -5.26
C GLY A 367 -14.63 -7.49 -5.92
N THR A 368 -15.75 -7.22 -6.59
CA THR A 368 -16.05 -5.93 -7.23
C THR A 368 -16.25 -4.82 -6.20
N ILE A 369 -16.98 -5.09 -5.12
CA ILE A 369 -17.16 -4.18 -3.98
C ILE A 369 -15.80 -3.84 -3.36
N CYS A 370 -14.98 -4.86 -3.08
CA CYS A 370 -13.64 -4.68 -2.52
C CYS A 370 -12.74 -3.84 -3.47
N LEU A 371 -12.83 -4.06 -4.77
CA LEU A 371 -12.08 -3.29 -5.76
C LEU A 371 -12.53 -1.82 -5.81
N GLY A 372 -13.84 -1.56 -5.70
CA GLY A 372 -14.41 -0.22 -5.69
C GLY A 372 -13.92 0.63 -4.51
N PHE A 373 -14.13 0.13 -3.29
CA PHE A 373 -13.65 0.76 -2.05
C PHE A 373 -12.12 0.96 -2.06
N PHE A 374 -11.36 -0.03 -2.52
CA PHE A 374 -9.91 0.09 -2.67
C PHE A 374 -9.51 1.20 -3.65
N LYS A 375 -10.14 1.26 -4.84
CA LYS A 375 -9.81 2.26 -5.86
C LYS A 375 -10.24 3.68 -5.46
N SER A 376 -11.34 3.84 -4.70
CA SER A 376 -11.79 5.13 -4.15
C SER A 376 -10.98 5.58 -2.92
N SER A 377 -10.13 4.71 -2.37
CA SER A 377 -9.42 4.93 -1.10
C SER A 377 -10.37 5.11 0.10
N SER A 378 -11.48 4.36 0.11
CA SER A 378 -12.46 4.33 1.19
C SER A 378 -12.31 3.03 2.00
N SER A 379 -12.27 3.13 3.33
CA SER A 379 -12.25 1.95 4.19
C SER A 379 -13.65 1.33 4.30
N LEU A 380 -13.68 0.02 4.55
CA LEU A 380 -14.81 -0.65 5.19
C LEU A 380 -14.55 -0.72 6.70
N SER A 381 -15.59 -0.95 7.51
CA SER A 381 -15.44 -1.27 8.93
C SER A 381 -14.81 -2.64 9.16
N GLU A 382 -14.27 -2.86 10.38
CA GLU A 382 -13.79 -4.17 10.79
C GLU A 382 -14.90 -5.24 10.73
N PHE A 383 -16.14 -4.88 11.10
CA PHE A 383 -17.29 -5.79 11.05
C PHE A 383 -17.59 -6.25 9.62
N ALA A 384 -17.63 -5.32 8.65
CA ALA A 384 -17.81 -5.66 7.24
C ALA A 384 -16.64 -6.49 6.71
N MET A 385 -15.39 -6.15 7.05
CA MET A 385 -14.21 -6.92 6.64
C MET A 385 -14.17 -8.34 7.23
N ARG A 386 -14.64 -8.55 8.47
CA ARG A 386 -14.78 -9.89 9.05
C ARG A 386 -15.86 -10.70 8.32
N LYS A 387 -17.06 -10.13 8.10
CA LYS A 387 -18.11 -10.74 7.28
C LYS A 387 -17.63 -11.11 5.86
N ILE A 388 -16.88 -10.22 5.19
CA ILE A 388 -16.25 -10.48 3.88
C ILE A 388 -15.27 -11.66 3.96
N GLY A 389 -14.50 -11.74 5.04
CA GLY A 389 -13.65 -12.87 5.35
C GLY A 389 -14.43 -14.18 5.46
N ASP A 390 -15.46 -14.23 6.30
CA ASP A 390 -16.30 -15.41 6.51
C ASP A 390 -16.96 -15.91 5.21
N LEU A 391 -17.58 -15.00 4.43
CA LEU A 391 -18.20 -15.34 3.15
C LEU A 391 -17.18 -15.86 2.13
N ALA A 392 -16.00 -15.24 2.06
CA ALA A 392 -14.93 -15.73 1.19
C ALA A 392 -14.28 -17.04 1.70
N CYS A 393 -14.44 -17.41 2.98
CA CYS A 393 -14.05 -18.72 3.50
C CYS A 393 -15.06 -19.84 3.18
N ALA A 394 -16.32 -19.49 2.95
CA ALA A 394 -17.36 -20.48 2.71
C ALA A 394 -17.15 -21.22 1.38
N ASP A 395 -16.58 -20.54 0.37
CA ASP A 395 -16.32 -21.13 -0.95
C ASP A 395 -15.11 -20.49 -1.67
N MET A 396 -13.94 -20.49 -1.02
CA MET A 396 -12.72 -19.91 -1.62
C MET A 396 -12.19 -20.70 -2.84
N HIS A 397 -12.63 -21.96 -3.03
CA HIS A 397 -12.19 -22.79 -4.14
C HIS A 397 -12.81 -22.34 -5.48
N HIS A 398 -14.05 -21.86 -5.50
CA HIS A 398 -14.70 -21.34 -6.72
C HIS A 398 -14.54 -19.82 -6.92
N LEU A 399 -14.19 -19.05 -5.88
CA LEU A 399 -13.79 -17.64 -5.95
C LEU A 399 -12.77 -17.39 -7.08
N SER A 400 -12.97 -16.44 -8.00
CA SER A 400 -12.00 -16.18 -9.06
C SER A 400 -10.67 -15.65 -8.51
N SER A 401 -9.56 -15.88 -9.23
CA SER A 401 -8.26 -15.31 -8.85
C SER A 401 -8.26 -13.78 -8.86
N HIS A 402 -9.13 -13.14 -9.66
CA HIS A 402 -9.29 -11.68 -9.65
C HIS A 402 -10.05 -11.21 -8.41
N ALA A 403 -11.18 -11.83 -8.07
CA ALA A 403 -11.94 -11.50 -6.86
C ALA A 403 -11.12 -11.76 -5.58
N LEU A 404 -10.38 -12.87 -5.50
CA LEU A 404 -9.42 -13.13 -4.42
C LEU A 404 -8.36 -12.01 -4.30
N VAL A 405 -7.74 -11.61 -5.41
CA VAL A 405 -6.81 -10.47 -5.47
C VAL A 405 -7.48 -9.15 -5.06
N HIS A 406 -8.78 -8.98 -5.23
CA HIS A 406 -9.53 -7.79 -4.82
C HIS A 406 -9.87 -7.78 -3.33
N ILE A 407 -10.27 -8.92 -2.77
CA ILE A 407 -10.50 -9.10 -1.33
C ILE A 407 -9.17 -8.92 -0.56
N LEU A 408 -8.07 -9.50 -1.05
CA LEU A 408 -6.72 -9.32 -0.48
C LEU A 408 -6.20 -7.87 -0.58
N LYS A 409 -6.60 -7.09 -1.60
CA LYS A 409 -6.33 -5.64 -1.65
C LYS A 409 -7.01 -4.92 -0.47
N MET A 410 -8.23 -5.31 -0.09
CA MET A 410 -8.95 -4.71 1.05
C MET A 410 -8.46 -5.19 2.42
N PHE A 411 -8.12 -6.46 2.62
CA PHE A 411 -7.47 -6.89 3.88
C PHE A 411 -6.14 -6.15 4.10
N ARG A 412 -5.31 -6.00 3.05
CA ARG A 412 -4.08 -5.19 3.11
C ARG A 412 -4.34 -3.71 3.40
N PHE A 413 -5.44 -3.14 2.90
CA PHE A 413 -5.76 -1.71 3.05
C PHE A 413 -6.39 -1.36 4.41
N THR A 414 -7.24 -2.24 4.94
CA THR A 414 -7.94 -2.06 6.22
C THR A 414 -7.13 -2.56 7.42
N HIS A 415 -6.12 -3.41 7.20
CA HIS A 415 -5.28 -4.05 8.22
C HIS A 415 -6.04 -4.97 9.20
N VAL A 416 -7.26 -5.38 8.86
CA VAL A 416 -8.06 -6.37 9.61
C VAL A 416 -7.44 -7.76 9.46
N ASP A 417 -7.39 -8.54 10.55
CA ASP A 417 -6.90 -9.92 10.54
C ASP A 417 -8.04 -10.94 10.49
N HIS A 418 -7.92 -11.95 9.63
CA HIS A 418 -8.97 -12.98 9.47
C HIS A 418 -8.35 -14.38 9.34
N ALA A 419 -8.11 -15.03 10.48
CA ALA A 419 -7.31 -16.26 10.55
C ALA A 419 -7.81 -17.39 9.63
N ASN A 420 -9.14 -17.60 9.55
CA ASN A 420 -9.73 -18.64 8.70
C ASN A 420 -9.49 -18.36 7.20
N PHE A 421 -9.65 -17.11 6.79
CA PHE A 421 -9.44 -16.68 5.40
C PHE A 421 -7.96 -16.78 5.03
N MET A 422 -7.09 -16.34 5.94
CA MET A 422 -5.64 -16.44 5.75
C MET A 422 -5.14 -17.89 5.70
N LYS A 423 -5.79 -18.83 6.41
CA LYS A 423 -5.49 -20.27 6.31
C LYS A 423 -5.86 -20.82 4.93
N GLN A 424 -7.10 -20.68 4.50
CA GLN A 424 -7.53 -21.19 3.18
C GLN A 424 -6.78 -20.52 2.02
N PHE A 425 -6.46 -19.22 2.15
CA PHE A 425 -5.62 -18.52 1.19
C PHE A 425 -4.25 -19.18 1.01
N VAL A 426 -3.60 -19.60 2.11
CA VAL A 426 -2.34 -20.36 2.06
C VAL A 426 -2.52 -21.71 1.37
N GLU A 427 -3.64 -22.40 1.60
CA GLU A 427 -3.93 -23.71 1.02
C GLU A 427 -4.13 -23.64 -0.52
N ILE A 428 -4.81 -22.59 -1.04
CA ILE A 428 -5.14 -22.50 -2.48
C ILE A 428 -4.16 -21.68 -3.32
N ALA A 429 -3.45 -20.71 -2.75
CA ALA A 429 -2.65 -19.77 -3.53
C ALA A 429 -1.45 -20.39 -4.29
N PRO A 430 -0.67 -21.35 -3.74
CA PRO A 430 0.43 -21.98 -4.46
C PRO A 430 0.00 -22.61 -5.79
N GLN A 431 -1.17 -23.25 -5.81
CA GLN A 431 -1.73 -23.91 -6.99
C GLN A 431 -2.20 -22.91 -8.07
N ARG A 432 -2.62 -21.71 -7.66
CA ARG A 432 -3.18 -20.66 -8.55
C ARG A 432 -2.14 -19.68 -9.09
N ILE A 433 -0.95 -19.60 -8.50
CA ILE A 433 0.12 -18.69 -8.92
C ILE A 433 0.64 -18.95 -10.36
N PRO A 434 0.83 -20.21 -10.82
CA PRO A 434 1.23 -20.48 -12.20
C PRO A 434 0.24 -19.93 -13.23
N SER A 435 -1.07 -20.05 -12.98
CA SER A 435 -2.15 -19.66 -13.90
C SER A 435 -2.71 -18.24 -13.65
N LEU A 436 -1.94 -17.35 -13.03
CA LEU A 436 -2.34 -15.98 -12.71
C LEU A 436 -1.29 -15.01 -13.22
N GLY A 437 -1.67 -14.02 -14.05
CA GLY A 437 -0.73 -13.03 -14.60
C GLY A 437 0.07 -12.28 -13.52
N VAL A 438 1.29 -11.82 -13.85
CA VAL A 438 2.28 -11.30 -12.87
C VAL A 438 1.75 -10.15 -12.00
N GLN A 439 0.77 -9.39 -12.50
CA GLN A 439 0.10 -8.34 -11.74
C GLN A 439 -0.72 -8.88 -10.55
N GLY A 440 -1.34 -10.05 -10.74
CA GLY A 440 -2.04 -10.81 -9.71
C GLY A 440 -1.04 -11.43 -8.74
N VAL A 441 -0.02 -12.13 -9.26
CA VAL A 441 1.08 -12.73 -8.46
C VAL A 441 1.68 -11.71 -7.51
N MET A 442 2.11 -10.54 -8.02
CA MET A 442 2.60 -9.45 -7.17
C MET A 442 1.60 -9.04 -6.09
N HIS A 443 0.32 -8.92 -6.42
CA HIS A 443 -0.69 -8.52 -5.45
C HIS A 443 -0.92 -9.56 -4.35
N LEU A 444 -0.72 -10.86 -4.63
CA LEU A 444 -0.69 -11.94 -3.63
C LEU A 444 0.58 -11.86 -2.77
N THR A 445 1.78 -11.78 -3.37
CA THR A 445 3.05 -11.68 -2.64
C THR A 445 3.08 -10.45 -1.73
N LEU A 446 2.57 -9.31 -2.22
CA LEU A 446 2.42 -8.07 -1.45
C LEU A 446 1.35 -8.17 -0.36
N ALA A 447 0.39 -9.08 -0.45
CA ALA A 447 -0.57 -9.31 0.64
C ALA A 447 0.13 -10.04 1.79
N CYS A 448 0.90 -11.09 1.47
CA CYS A 448 1.73 -11.83 2.42
C CYS A 448 2.65 -10.90 3.20
N SER A 449 3.48 -10.10 2.51
CA SER A 449 4.41 -9.17 3.17
C SER A 449 3.74 -8.05 3.98
N SER A 450 2.60 -7.53 3.52
CA SER A 450 1.89 -6.45 4.24
C SER A 450 1.16 -6.94 5.49
N LEU A 451 0.58 -8.14 5.42
CA LEU A 451 -0.04 -8.83 6.57
C LEU A 451 1.02 -9.53 7.45
N ARG A 452 2.29 -9.54 7.00
CA ARG A 452 3.46 -10.18 7.60
C ARG A 452 3.34 -11.70 7.70
N MET A 453 2.57 -12.31 6.82
CA MET A 453 2.54 -13.76 6.70
C MET A 453 3.68 -14.23 5.82
N LEU A 454 4.48 -15.14 6.34
CA LEU A 454 5.40 -15.95 5.58
C LEU A 454 4.80 -17.35 5.48
N ASP A 455 4.55 -17.79 4.26
CA ASP A 455 4.27 -19.18 3.92
C ASP A 455 5.24 -19.60 2.81
N GLU A 456 5.85 -20.77 2.97
CA GLU A 456 6.89 -21.23 2.06
C GLU A 456 6.32 -21.75 0.75
N GLY A 457 5.12 -22.35 0.77
CA GLY A 457 4.43 -22.82 -0.43
C GLY A 457 4.14 -21.68 -1.41
N ILE A 458 3.56 -20.58 -0.91
CA ILE A 458 3.32 -19.37 -1.69
C ILE A 458 4.62 -18.79 -2.21
N MET A 459 5.62 -18.58 -1.33
CA MET A 459 6.84 -17.87 -1.72
C MET A 459 7.66 -18.68 -2.73
N ASN A 460 7.66 -20.01 -2.63
CA ASN A 460 8.31 -20.90 -3.60
C ASN A 460 7.54 -20.99 -4.93
N ALA A 461 6.21 -21.02 -4.90
CA ALA A 461 5.40 -20.94 -6.12
C ALA A 461 5.62 -19.62 -6.88
N VAL A 462 5.72 -18.48 -6.17
CA VAL A 462 6.11 -17.20 -6.78
C VAL A 462 7.52 -17.28 -7.37
N ALA A 463 8.48 -17.80 -6.61
CA ALA A 463 9.88 -17.83 -7.03
C ALA A 463 10.16 -18.74 -8.22
N ALA A 464 9.45 -19.87 -8.34
CA ALA A 464 9.57 -20.79 -9.47
C ALA A 464 8.82 -20.30 -10.73
N SER A 465 7.67 -19.62 -10.56
CA SER A 465 6.86 -19.18 -11.71
C SER A 465 7.34 -17.89 -12.37
N LEU A 466 8.03 -17.02 -11.63
CA LEU A 466 8.33 -15.66 -12.09
C LEU A 466 9.49 -15.51 -13.09
N PRO A 467 10.63 -16.21 -13.00
CA PRO A 467 11.79 -15.99 -13.87
C PRO A 467 11.49 -15.98 -15.38
N PRO A 468 10.75 -16.96 -15.97
CA PRO A 468 10.43 -16.93 -17.40
C PRO A 468 9.43 -15.83 -17.78
N ARG A 469 8.69 -15.27 -16.82
CA ARG A 469 7.59 -14.31 -17.01
C ARG A 469 7.96 -12.87 -16.58
N VAL A 470 9.18 -12.65 -16.09
CA VAL A 470 9.61 -11.39 -15.48
C VAL A 470 9.50 -10.18 -16.43
N ALA A 471 9.66 -10.40 -17.75
CA ALA A 471 9.54 -9.37 -18.77
C ALA A 471 8.14 -8.71 -18.86
N HIS A 472 7.09 -9.41 -18.40
CA HIS A 472 5.70 -8.89 -18.37
C HIS A 472 5.42 -8.04 -17.13
N CYS A 473 6.32 -8.03 -16.13
CA CYS A 473 6.20 -7.14 -14.99
C CYS A 473 6.36 -5.68 -15.43
N ARG A 474 5.69 -4.75 -14.74
CA ARG A 474 6.06 -3.32 -14.76
C ARG A 474 7.12 -3.06 -13.69
N SER A 475 7.84 -1.93 -13.76
CA SER A 475 8.76 -1.47 -12.69
C SER A 475 8.14 -1.56 -11.28
N LYS A 476 6.86 -1.20 -11.15
CA LYS A 476 6.05 -1.33 -9.92
C LYS A 476 5.96 -2.78 -9.42
N ASP A 477 5.78 -3.74 -10.32
CA ASP A 477 5.49 -5.12 -9.95
C ASP A 477 6.76 -5.82 -9.47
N VAL A 478 7.87 -5.66 -10.21
CA VAL A 478 9.25 -6.04 -9.79
C VAL A 478 9.55 -5.49 -8.39
N ALA A 479 9.31 -4.19 -8.19
CA ALA A 479 9.55 -3.51 -6.92
C ALA A 479 8.76 -4.12 -5.76
N LYS A 480 7.47 -4.40 -5.93
CA LYS A 480 6.63 -4.94 -4.84
C LYS A 480 6.83 -6.44 -4.61
N ILE A 481 7.36 -7.19 -5.57
CA ILE A 481 7.82 -8.57 -5.38
C ILE A 481 9.12 -8.59 -4.57
N LEU A 482 10.17 -7.87 -5.01
CA LEU A 482 11.46 -7.77 -4.28
C LEU A 482 11.28 -7.24 -2.85
N TRP A 483 10.46 -6.19 -2.69
CA TRP A 483 10.08 -5.68 -1.37
C TRP A 483 9.45 -6.76 -0.49
N SER A 484 8.66 -7.68 -1.06
CA SER A 484 7.94 -8.69 -0.27
C SER A 484 8.85 -9.81 0.22
N PHE A 485 9.73 -10.34 -0.63
CA PHE A 485 10.75 -11.32 -0.24
C PHE A 485 11.73 -10.72 0.79
N GLY A 486 12.23 -9.52 0.52
CA GLY A 486 13.09 -8.79 1.45
C GLY A 486 12.40 -8.50 2.79
N THR A 487 11.16 -8.00 2.79
CA THR A 487 10.40 -7.70 4.02
C THR A 487 10.12 -8.94 4.85
N LEU A 488 9.78 -10.08 4.22
CA LEU A 488 9.56 -11.35 4.91
C LEU A 488 10.86 -12.09 5.27
N ASN A 489 12.02 -11.55 4.88
CA ASN A 489 13.35 -12.13 5.10
C ASN A 489 13.44 -13.59 4.57
N TYR A 490 12.88 -13.85 3.39
CA TYR A 490 12.81 -15.19 2.80
C TYR A 490 13.73 -15.36 1.59
N LYS A 491 14.33 -16.56 1.47
CA LYS A 491 15.14 -17.00 0.34
C LYS A 491 14.57 -18.31 -0.21
N PRO A 492 14.03 -18.35 -1.44
CA PRO A 492 13.47 -19.56 -2.04
C PRO A 492 14.57 -20.52 -2.52
N PRO A 493 14.26 -21.81 -2.81
CA PRO A 493 15.23 -22.77 -3.32
C PRO A 493 16.00 -22.30 -4.58
N ASN A 494 15.32 -21.66 -5.53
CA ASN A 494 15.94 -21.09 -6.75
C ASN A 494 16.42 -19.63 -6.57
N THR A 495 16.91 -19.27 -5.38
CA THR A 495 17.31 -17.90 -4.98
C THR A 495 18.11 -17.15 -6.06
N GLU A 496 19.16 -17.74 -6.62
CA GLU A 496 20.04 -17.01 -7.54
C GLU A 496 19.39 -16.74 -8.91
N GLU A 497 18.59 -17.68 -9.45
CA GLU A 497 17.78 -17.46 -10.64
C GLU A 497 16.73 -16.36 -10.40
N PHE A 498 16.03 -16.45 -9.26
CA PHE A 498 14.98 -15.51 -8.88
C PHE A 498 15.49 -14.08 -8.71
N TYR A 499 16.60 -13.87 -7.99
CA TYR A 499 17.16 -12.52 -7.82
C TYR A 499 17.87 -12.02 -9.08
N SER A 500 18.59 -12.86 -9.84
CA SER A 500 19.27 -12.42 -11.07
C SER A 500 18.28 -12.01 -12.17
N SER A 501 17.22 -12.78 -12.40
CA SER A 501 16.16 -12.42 -13.36
C SER A 501 15.47 -11.09 -13.02
N LEU A 502 15.16 -10.87 -11.73
CA LEU A 502 14.59 -9.59 -11.25
C LEU A 502 15.59 -8.43 -11.36
N ILE A 503 16.87 -8.63 -11.03
CA ILE A 503 17.91 -7.59 -11.18
C ILE A 503 18.12 -7.23 -12.66
N ASN A 504 18.11 -8.22 -13.55
CA ASN A 504 18.22 -7.99 -15.00
C ASN A 504 17.03 -7.17 -15.54
N GLU A 505 15.81 -7.43 -15.08
CA GLU A 505 14.64 -6.63 -15.47
C GLU A 505 14.70 -5.20 -14.91
N ILE A 506 15.29 -4.95 -13.72
CA ILE A 506 15.54 -3.57 -13.26
C ILE A 506 16.46 -2.82 -14.23
N HIS A 507 17.53 -3.45 -14.73
CA HIS A 507 18.42 -2.83 -15.72
C HIS A 507 17.69 -2.55 -17.04
N ARG A 508 16.91 -3.50 -17.56
CA ARG A 508 16.08 -3.30 -18.77
C ARG A 508 15.08 -2.15 -18.59
N LYS A 509 14.57 -1.96 -17.37
CA LYS A 509 13.59 -0.92 -17.01
C LYS A 509 14.19 0.38 -16.49
N LEU A 510 15.51 0.59 -16.55
CA LEU A 510 16.14 1.80 -16.00
C LEU A 510 15.45 3.12 -16.42
N PRO A 511 14.97 3.29 -17.67
CA PRO A 511 14.20 4.46 -18.08
C PRO A 511 12.82 4.63 -17.41
N GLU A 512 12.11 3.55 -17.05
CA GLU A 512 10.79 3.63 -16.37
C GLU A 512 10.91 4.35 -15.01
N PHE A 513 12.02 4.15 -14.30
CA PHE A 513 12.22 4.73 -12.97
C PHE A 513 12.41 6.26 -13.00
N ASN A 514 12.70 6.88 -14.15
CA ASN A 514 12.65 8.33 -14.29
C ASN A 514 11.20 8.87 -14.22
N GLN A 515 10.19 8.04 -14.50
CA GLN A 515 8.78 8.37 -14.32
C GLN A 515 8.26 7.95 -12.94
N TYR A 516 8.80 6.87 -12.37
CA TYR A 516 8.37 6.30 -11.08
C TYR A 516 9.58 5.98 -10.16
N PRO A 517 10.29 7.01 -9.66
CA PRO A 517 11.54 6.84 -8.93
C PRO A 517 11.36 6.07 -7.61
N GLU A 518 10.17 6.13 -7.00
CA GLU A 518 9.86 5.38 -5.78
C GLU A 518 9.93 3.85 -5.97
N HIS A 519 9.80 3.36 -7.21
CA HIS A 519 9.94 1.94 -7.50
C HIS A 519 11.41 1.48 -7.39
N LEU A 520 12.39 2.30 -7.79
CA LEU A 520 13.82 1.90 -7.76
C LEU A 520 14.31 1.75 -6.31
N PHE A 521 13.99 2.72 -5.44
CA PHE A 521 14.28 2.59 -4.00
C PHE A 521 13.55 1.41 -3.37
N THR A 522 12.32 1.13 -3.79
CA THR A 522 11.57 -0.05 -3.32
C THR A 522 12.27 -1.36 -3.73
N CYS A 523 12.77 -1.47 -4.98
CA CYS A 523 13.59 -2.61 -5.44
C CYS A 523 14.86 -2.75 -4.60
N LEU A 524 15.65 -1.68 -4.50
CA LEU A 524 16.97 -1.70 -3.85
C LEU A 524 16.88 -1.95 -2.35
N LEU A 525 15.83 -1.48 -1.67
CA LEU A 525 15.58 -1.83 -0.26
C LEU A 525 15.17 -3.30 -0.09
N GLY A 526 14.37 -3.85 -1.01
CA GLY A 526 14.06 -5.29 -1.01
C GLY A 526 15.32 -6.15 -1.19
N LEU A 527 16.16 -5.79 -2.17
CA LEU A 527 17.46 -6.44 -2.41
C LEU A 527 18.40 -6.29 -1.22
N ALA A 528 18.55 -5.08 -0.67
CA ALA A 528 19.38 -4.83 0.51
C ALA A 528 18.89 -5.63 1.73
N PHE A 529 17.58 -5.73 1.99
CA PHE A 529 17.07 -6.60 3.06
C PHE A 529 17.45 -8.08 2.83
N SER A 530 17.42 -8.56 1.59
CA SER A 530 17.87 -9.92 1.21
C SER A 530 19.40 -10.11 1.13
N GLY A 531 20.19 -9.04 1.24
CA GLY A 531 21.65 -9.05 1.21
C GLY A 531 22.31 -8.81 -0.17
N TYR A 532 21.54 -8.42 -1.18
CA TYR A 532 22.04 -8.14 -2.54
C TYR A 532 22.23 -6.63 -2.75
N PHE A 533 23.39 -6.23 -3.28
CA PHE A 533 23.77 -4.82 -3.45
C PHE A 533 24.34 -4.57 -4.87
N PRO A 534 23.49 -4.45 -5.91
CA PRO A 534 23.93 -4.18 -7.28
C PRO A 534 24.49 -2.76 -7.40
N ALA A 535 25.82 -2.63 -7.44
CA ALA A 535 26.54 -1.36 -7.32
C ALA A 535 26.08 -0.29 -8.34
N GLU A 536 25.90 -0.64 -9.61
CA GLU A 536 25.49 0.31 -10.66
C GLU A 536 24.09 0.89 -10.41
N LEU A 537 23.13 0.06 -10.00
CA LEU A 537 21.77 0.51 -9.69
C LEU A 537 21.74 1.40 -8.44
N ILE A 538 22.61 1.12 -7.45
CA ILE A 538 22.79 1.95 -6.26
C ILE A 538 23.45 3.29 -6.64
N ASN A 539 24.43 3.27 -7.53
CA ASN A 539 25.14 4.46 -8.03
C ASN A 539 24.21 5.40 -8.80
N VAL A 540 23.27 4.86 -9.57
CA VAL A 540 22.18 5.63 -10.18
C VAL A 540 21.21 6.15 -9.11
N ALA A 541 20.70 5.28 -8.22
CA ALA A 541 19.66 5.66 -7.26
C ALA A 541 20.11 6.72 -6.23
N LEU A 542 21.39 6.73 -5.86
CA LEU A 542 21.98 7.70 -4.92
C LEU A 542 22.63 8.90 -5.62
N SER A 543 22.54 9.03 -6.96
CA SER A 543 23.09 10.19 -7.67
C SER A 543 22.36 11.49 -7.27
N PRO A 544 23.04 12.65 -7.20
CA PRO A 544 22.39 13.93 -6.87
C PRO A 544 21.23 14.27 -7.82
N GLU A 545 21.35 13.90 -9.10
CA GLU A 545 20.33 14.11 -10.14
C GLU A 545 19.11 13.23 -9.89
N PHE A 546 19.30 11.94 -9.60
CA PHE A 546 18.20 11.01 -9.36
C PHE A 546 17.52 11.26 -8.01
N VAL A 547 18.28 11.60 -6.96
CA VAL A 547 17.72 11.99 -5.65
C VAL A 547 16.85 13.24 -5.78
N ARG A 548 17.29 14.27 -6.51
CA ARG A 548 16.47 15.46 -6.79
C ARG A 548 15.24 15.11 -7.63
N LEU A 549 15.41 14.36 -8.72
CA LEU A 549 14.29 13.89 -9.56
C LEU A 549 13.25 13.11 -8.73
N ALA A 550 13.71 12.32 -7.77
CA ALA A 550 12.85 11.57 -6.86
C ALA A 550 12.10 12.49 -5.89
N GLN A 551 12.77 13.48 -5.31
CA GLN A 551 12.13 14.49 -4.43
C GLN A 551 11.11 15.35 -5.19
N ASP A 552 11.39 15.73 -6.45
CA ASP A 552 10.51 16.56 -7.29
C ASP A 552 9.29 15.79 -7.82
N ARG A 553 9.43 14.51 -8.16
CA ARG A 553 8.37 13.70 -8.82
C ARG A 553 7.57 12.81 -7.89
N SER A 554 8.14 12.39 -6.76
CA SER A 554 7.47 11.49 -5.82
C SER A 554 6.27 12.15 -5.15
N LYS A 555 5.19 11.38 -4.99
CA LYS A 555 4.02 11.78 -4.18
C LYS A 555 4.15 11.34 -2.71
N PHE A 556 5.36 10.94 -2.32
CA PHE A 556 5.71 10.38 -1.02
C PHE A 556 7.05 10.96 -0.54
N GLU A 557 7.16 11.17 0.77
CA GLU A 557 8.43 11.49 1.43
C GLU A 557 9.41 10.30 1.33
N LEU A 558 10.52 10.46 0.61
CA LEU A 558 11.51 9.39 0.37
C LEU A 558 12.76 9.46 1.28
N THR A 559 12.85 10.46 2.17
CA THR A 559 14.00 10.70 3.06
C THR A 559 14.36 9.45 3.89
N LYS A 560 13.35 8.69 4.32
CA LYS A 560 13.52 7.47 5.11
C LYS A 560 14.11 6.35 4.26
N GLU A 561 13.62 6.18 3.03
CA GLU A 561 14.05 5.16 2.06
C GLU A 561 15.49 5.39 1.60
N LEU A 562 15.80 6.63 1.21
CA LEU A 562 17.14 7.09 0.84
C LEU A 562 18.16 6.81 1.95
N TYR A 563 17.85 7.23 3.18
CA TYR A 563 18.77 7.06 4.30
C TYR A 563 18.96 5.59 4.70
N THR A 564 17.92 4.76 4.65
CA THR A 564 18.04 3.30 4.87
C THR A 564 18.90 2.62 3.82
N LEU A 565 18.79 3.00 2.54
CA LEU A 565 19.65 2.45 1.48
C LEU A 565 21.11 2.88 1.68
N ASP A 566 21.36 4.18 1.85
CA ASP A 566 22.71 4.74 2.00
C ASP A 566 23.45 4.16 3.22
N GLY A 567 22.77 4.07 4.38
CA GLY A 567 23.35 3.49 5.59
C GLY A 567 23.57 1.98 5.50
N ALA A 568 22.76 1.24 4.72
CA ALA A 568 22.98 -0.18 4.48
C ALA A 568 24.21 -0.42 3.59
N VAL A 569 24.34 0.34 2.49
CA VAL A 569 25.52 0.33 1.61
C VAL A 569 26.78 0.68 2.40
N GLY A 570 26.73 1.71 3.24
CA GLY A 570 27.86 2.16 4.06
C GLY A 570 28.37 1.17 5.12
N ILE A 571 27.62 0.10 5.44
CA ILE A 571 28.05 -0.96 6.38
C ILE A 571 28.31 -2.27 5.65
N GLU A 572 27.50 -2.61 4.64
CA GLU A 572 27.57 -3.93 4.00
C GLU A 572 28.47 -3.98 2.76
N CYS A 573 28.82 -2.83 2.19
CA CYS A 573 29.67 -2.68 1.00
C CYS A 573 30.85 -1.69 1.25
N PRO A 574 31.85 -2.03 2.09
CA PRO A 574 32.96 -1.13 2.42
C PRO A 574 33.79 -0.69 1.20
N ASP A 575 33.83 -1.53 0.16
CA ASP A 575 34.58 -1.27 -1.07
C ASP A 575 33.82 -0.41 -2.08
N TYR A 576 32.54 -0.11 -1.87
CA TYR A 576 31.73 0.69 -2.78
C TYR A 576 32.20 2.16 -2.81
N LYS A 577 32.58 2.64 -4.00
CA LYS A 577 33.08 4.01 -4.24
C LYS A 577 32.15 4.89 -5.09
N GLY A 578 30.93 4.43 -5.39
CA GLY A 578 29.93 5.18 -6.14
C GLY A 578 29.20 6.25 -5.30
N ASN A 579 28.15 6.84 -5.88
CA ASN A 579 27.38 7.90 -5.26
C ASN A 579 26.81 7.52 -3.88
N ARG A 580 26.77 8.52 -2.99
CA ARG A 580 26.29 8.44 -1.59
C ARG A 580 25.41 9.66 -1.28
N LEU A 581 24.51 9.51 -0.32
CA LEU A 581 23.63 10.59 0.13
C LEU A 581 24.43 11.72 0.78
N SER A 582 24.02 12.98 0.56
CA SER A 582 24.73 14.14 1.12
C SER A 582 24.66 14.19 2.65
N SER A 583 25.72 14.71 3.28
CA SER A 583 25.84 14.82 4.74
C SER A 583 24.69 15.61 5.38
N HIS A 584 24.19 16.66 4.71
CA HIS A 584 22.99 17.40 5.13
C HIS A 584 21.77 16.48 5.23
N LEU A 585 21.44 15.74 4.17
CA LEU A 585 20.28 14.85 4.14
C LEU A 585 20.44 13.68 5.12
N GLN A 586 21.67 13.17 5.32
CA GLN A 586 21.96 12.16 6.35
C GLN A 586 21.71 12.71 7.77
N GLN A 587 22.16 13.92 8.08
CA GLN A 587 21.98 14.55 9.39
C GLN A 587 20.51 14.87 9.67
N GLU A 588 19.82 15.47 8.70
CA GLU A 588 18.39 15.78 8.75
C GLU A 588 17.54 14.51 8.95
N ALA A 589 17.81 13.45 8.17
CA ALA A 589 17.15 12.17 8.31
C ALA A 589 17.40 11.54 9.68
N SER A 590 18.65 11.56 10.17
CA SER A 590 19.03 10.99 11.47
C SER A 590 18.32 11.69 12.63
N ALA A 591 18.31 13.03 12.66
CA ALA A 591 17.65 13.81 13.70
C ALA A 591 16.13 13.56 13.73
N ASN A 592 15.48 13.64 12.57
CA ASN A 592 14.03 13.41 12.43
C ASN A 592 13.64 11.97 12.81
N LEU A 593 14.45 10.97 12.44
CA LEU A 593 14.22 9.58 12.82
C LEU A 593 14.49 9.31 14.31
N TRP A 594 15.49 9.96 14.91
CA TRP A 594 15.78 9.81 16.34
C TRP A 594 14.62 10.29 17.18
N ASP A 595 14.11 11.49 16.90
CA ASP A 595 13.01 12.05 17.68
C ASP A 595 11.72 11.21 17.57
N LEU A 596 11.46 10.59 16.41
CA LEU A 596 10.37 9.63 16.24
C LEU A 596 10.60 8.31 16.98
N ALA A 597 11.83 7.77 16.98
CA ALA A 597 12.16 6.52 17.68
C ALA A 597 12.17 6.69 19.21
N ARG A 598 12.74 7.79 19.70
CA ARG A 598 12.73 8.22 21.10
C ARG A 598 11.30 8.38 21.62
N LYS A 599 10.43 9.09 20.89
CA LYS A 599 9.02 9.29 21.29
C LYS A 599 8.22 7.99 21.29
N ASP A 600 8.46 7.09 20.32
CA ASP A 600 7.82 5.77 20.29
C ASP A 600 8.24 4.89 21.48
N MET A 601 9.54 4.79 21.80
CA MET A 601 10.01 4.03 22.97
C MET A 601 9.58 4.64 24.30
N ASN A 602 9.72 5.96 24.48
CA ASN A 602 9.41 6.61 25.75
C ASN A 602 7.89 6.66 26.03
N SER A 603 7.04 6.35 25.04
CA SER A 603 5.59 6.15 25.24
C SER A 603 5.22 4.81 25.87
N LYS A 604 6.18 3.88 26.03
CA LYS A 604 5.94 2.47 26.36
C LYS A 604 6.43 2.14 27.77
N PRO A 605 5.52 1.91 28.75
CA PRO A 605 5.93 1.60 30.12
C PRO A 605 6.77 0.33 30.20
N GLU A 606 6.54 -0.65 29.31
CA GLU A 606 7.34 -1.88 29.25
C GLU A 606 8.81 -1.64 28.87
N PHE A 607 9.12 -0.58 28.11
CA PHE A 607 10.48 -0.20 27.74
C PHE A 607 11.13 0.62 28.86
N LEU A 608 10.39 1.57 29.45
CA LEU A 608 10.88 2.38 30.57
C LEU A 608 11.21 1.51 31.79
N GLU A 609 10.42 0.48 32.08
CA GLU A 609 10.76 -0.48 33.13
C GLU A 609 12.02 -1.30 32.79
N ALA A 610 12.16 -1.79 31.54
CA ALA A 610 13.36 -2.50 31.13
C ALA A 610 14.63 -1.64 31.27
N LEU A 611 14.56 -0.37 30.85
CA LEU A 611 15.65 0.60 31.01
C LEU A 611 16.00 0.79 32.50
N SER A 612 15.04 1.16 33.35
CA SER A 612 15.29 1.44 34.76
C SER A 612 15.85 0.23 35.54
N PHE A 613 15.43 -0.99 35.17
CA PHE A 613 15.99 -2.22 35.74
C PHE A 613 17.41 -2.49 35.26
N LEU A 614 17.73 -2.26 33.98
CA LEU A 614 19.10 -2.36 33.46
C LEU A 614 20.01 -1.30 34.11
N GLU A 615 19.55 -0.06 34.28
CA GLU A 615 20.30 1.01 34.97
C GLU A 615 20.61 0.60 36.41
N THR A 616 19.62 0.08 37.14
CA THR A 616 19.80 -0.49 38.49
C THR A 616 20.84 -1.60 38.50
N MET A 617 20.78 -2.53 37.53
CA MET A 617 21.63 -3.71 37.46
C MET A 617 23.09 -3.39 37.12
N LEU A 618 23.32 -2.40 36.26
CA LEU A 618 24.66 -2.02 35.78
C LEU A 618 25.36 -0.98 36.67
N GLY A 619 24.68 -0.44 37.69
CA GLY A 619 25.25 0.51 38.66
C GLY A 619 24.95 2.00 38.39
N GLY A 620 24.00 2.29 37.51
CA GLY A 620 23.51 3.64 37.23
C GLY A 620 23.35 3.97 35.74
N PRO A 621 22.70 5.09 35.40
CA PRO A 621 22.42 5.49 34.02
C PRO A 621 23.68 5.80 33.20
N GLN A 622 24.81 6.13 33.83
CA GLN A 622 26.09 6.38 33.16
C GLN A 622 26.62 5.18 32.36
N TYR A 623 26.14 3.97 32.64
CA TYR A 623 26.52 2.72 31.99
C TYR A 623 25.64 2.31 30.79
N ILE A 624 24.59 3.09 30.47
CA ILE A 624 23.66 2.80 29.38
C ILE A 624 23.47 4.03 28.50
N LYS A 625 23.44 3.83 27.19
CA LYS A 625 23.13 4.89 26.23
C LYS A 625 21.91 4.52 25.39
N HIS A 626 20.78 5.19 25.65
CA HIS A 626 19.59 5.11 24.79
C HIS A 626 19.76 6.02 23.57
N HIS A 627 19.98 5.42 22.40
CA HIS A 627 20.08 6.13 21.12
C HIS A 627 19.74 5.19 19.96
N MET A 628 20.03 5.55 18.71
CA MET A 628 20.01 4.60 17.59
C MET A 628 21.45 4.26 17.23
N ILE A 629 21.91 3.03 17.49
CA ILE A 629 23.26 2.60 17.10
C ILE A 629 23.37 2.59 15.56
N LEU A 630 22.28 2.21 14.88
CA LEU A 630 22.13 2.25 13.42
C LEU A 630 20.95 3.16 13.01
N PRO A 631 21.13 4.50 12.92
CA PRO A 631 20.05 5.45 12.67
C PRO A 631 19.19 5.16 11.43
N HIS A 632 19.82 4.68 10.35
CA HIS A 632 19.18 4.32 9.09
C HIS A 632 18.21 3.14 9.21
N THR A 633 18.27 2.37 10.31
CA THR A 633 17.32 1.29 10.65
C THR A 633 16.10 1.76 11.46
N ARG A 634 15.98 3.09 11.68
CA ARG A 634 14.74 3.77 12.13
C ARG A 634 14.21 3.30 13.50
N SER A 635 15.07 2.76 14.34
CA SER A 635 14.74 2.14 15.64
C SER A 635 15.88 2.32 16.62
N SER A 636 15.56 2.58 17.90
CA SER A 636 16.57 2.73 18.96
C SER A 636 17.04 1.41 19.53
N ASP A 637 18.13 1.49 20.28
CA ASP A 637 18.79 0.41 21.02
C ASP A 637 19.19 0.98 22.41
N LEU A 638 19.47 0.10 23.37
CA LEU A 638 20.25 0.46 24.56
C LEU A 638 21.67 -0.08 24.36
N GLU A 639 22.64 0.83 24.21
CA GLU A 639 24.05 0.47 24.10
C GLU A 639 24.66 0.33 25.50
N VAL A 640 25.43 -0.74 25.71
CA VAL A 640 26.19 -1.01 26.95
C VAL A 640 27.58 -1.51 26.57
N TRP A 641 28.64 -1.03 27.22
CA TRP A 641 30.00 -1.52 27.03
C TRP A 641 30.47 -2.25 28.29
N LEU A 642 31.07 -3.44 28.12
CA LEU A 642 31.61 -4.25 29.22
C LEU A 642 33.14 -4.42 29.07
N ASP A 643 33.86 -4.46 30.19
CA ASP A 643 35.29 -4.77 30.23
C ASP A 643 35.55 -6.29 30.14
N VAL A 644 36.84 -6.67 30.11
CA VAL A 644 37.30 -8.07 30.07
C VAL A 644 36.90 -8.91 31.29
N ASN A 645 36.45 -8.27 32.37
CA ASN A 645 36.02 -8.88 33.62
C ASN A 645 34.48 -8.83 33.78
N MET A 646 33.75 -8.46 32.72
CA MET A 646 32.29 -8.27 32.70
C MET A 646 31.75 -7.09 33.52
N ASN A 647 32.59 -6.12 33.91
CA ASN A 647 32.15 -4.87 34.54
C ASN A 647 31.63 -3.88 33.48
N ALA A 648 30.63 -3.07 33.83
CA ALA A 648 30.14 -2.02 32.94
C ALA A 648 31.12 -0.83 32.84
N ILE A 649 31.25 -0.26 31.64
CA ILE A 649 32.09 0.89 31.33
C ILE A 649 31.19 2.12 31.14
N PRO A 650 31.45 3.26 31.82
CA PRO A 650 30.57 4.42 31.74
C PRO A 650 30.81 5.21 30.45
N PHE A 651 29.72 5.59 29.77
CA PHE A 651 29.78 6.44 28.56
C PHE A 651 30.15 7.89 28.89
N ASN A 652 29.68 8.40 30.03
CA ASN A 652 29.93 9.78 30.48
C ASN A 652 30.77 9.76 31.76
N ARG A 653 32.01 10.29 31.72
CA ARG A 653 32.89 10.38 32.90
C ARG A 653 32.57 11.56 33.83
N GLU A 654 31.77 12.51 33.37
CA GLU A 654 31.45 13.76 34.10
C GLU A 654 30.37 13.57 35.18
N ALA A 655 29.72 12.39 35.24
CA ALA A 655 28.70 12.04 36.21
C ALA A 655 29.26 11.23 37.41
N ILE A 656 30.46 11.56 37.88
CA ILE A 656 31.10 10.94 39.05
C ILE A 656 31.14 11.96 40.21
N PRO A 657 30.23 11.86 41.20
CA PRO A 657 30.46 12.47 42.51
C PRO A 657 31.73 11.86 43.12
N ALA A 658 32.71 12.70 43.46
CA ALA A 658 34.07 12.27 43.77
C ALA A 658 34.25 11.71 45.20
N GLU A 659 33.28 10.93 45.71
CA GLU A 659 33.31 10.34 47.05
C GLU A 659 32.89 8.85 47.06
N ASP A 660 31.84 8.45 46.32
CA ASP A 660 31.36 7.06 46.27
C ASP A 660 32.19 6.14 45.36
N LYS A 661 33.50 6.03 45.61
CA LYS A 661 34.38 5.03 44.98
C LYS A 661 34.25 3.64 45.63
N VAL A 662 33.05 3.28 46.09
CA VAL A 662 32.76 1.95 46.61
C VAL A 662 32.70 0.97 45.45
N MET A 663 33.76 0.19 45.28
CA MET A 663 33.80 -0.92 44.32
C MET A 663 32.86 -2.05 44.79
N LEU A 664 31.57 -1.87 44.52
CA LEU A 664 30.52 -2.84 44.82
C LEU A 664 30.71 -4.10 43.97
N LYS A 665 31.49 -5.05 44.51
CA LYS A 665 31.44 -6.45 44.09
C LYS A 665 29.99 -6.90 44.17
N LEU A 666 29.35 -7.11 43.02
CA LEU A 666 28.03 -7.72 42.90
C LEU A 666 28.02 -9.03 43.69
N LYS A 667 27.39 -9.02 44.87
CA LYS A 667 27.11 -10.26 45.60
C LYS A 667 26.23 -11.11 44.69
N ARG A 668 26.66 -12.34 44.41
CA ARG A 668 25.81 -13.38 43.81
C ARG A 668 24.66 -13.69 44.78
N VAL A 669 23.62 -12.86 44.77
CA VAL A 669 22.30 -13.20 45.30
C VAL A 669 21.68 -14.15 44.27
N GLY A 670 22.09 -15.42 44.34
CA GLY A 670 21.71 -16.46 43.40
C GLY A 670 20.25 -16.85 43.55
N VAL A 671 19.34 -16.03 43.03
CA VAL A 671 18.01 -16.48 42.63
C VAL A 671 18.19 -17.12 41.25
N SER A 672 18.44 -18.42 41.23
CA SER A 672 18.36 -19.18 39.98
C SER A 672 16.92 -19.09 39.45
N LEU A 673 16.78 -18.59 38.22
CA LEU A 673 15.55 -18.82 37.47
C LEU A 673 15.45 -20.34 37.28
N THR A 674 14.37 -20.93 37.76
CA THR A 674 14.19 -22.39 37.66
C THR A 674 14.02 -22.78 36.20
N ASP A 675 14.47 -23.98 35.84
CA ASP A 675 14.23 -24.53 34.50
C ASP A 675 12.74 -24.55 34.16
N ASP A 676 11.87 -24.74 35.16
CA ASP A 676 10.42 -24.61 34.98
C ASP A 676 10.00 -23.18 34.60
N LEU A 677 10.47 -22.13 35.27
CA LEU A 677 10.15 -20.74 34.92
C LEU A 677 10.68 -20.37 33.52
N MET A 678 11.89 -20.80 33.17
CA MET A 678 12.43 -20.62 31.82
C MET A 678 11.63 -21.40 30.78
N ASN A 679 11.22 -22.64 31.09
CA ASN A 679 10.30 -23.42 30.25
C ASN A 679 8.92 -22.75 30.13
N GLN A 680 8.36 -22.15 31.17
CA GLN A 680 7.09 -21.42 31.12
C GLN A 680 7.15 -20.21 30.18
N LEU A 681 8.27 -19.47 30.19
CA LEU A 681 8.50 -18.33 29.29
C LEU A 681 8.73 -18.79 27.84
N LEU A 682 9.54 -19.83 27.63
CA LEU A 682 9.82 -20.39 26.31
C LEU A 682 8.57 -21.04 25.67
N LYS A 683 7.71 -21.68 26.48
CA LYS A 683 6.40 -22.26 26.11
C LYS A 683 5.27 -21.22 26.05
N GLY A 684 5.57 -19.94 25.79
CA GLY A 684 4.57 -18.91 25.53
C GLY A 684 3.52 -19.38 24.50
N LYS A 685 2.23 -19.33 24.89
CA LYS A 685 1.12 -20.08 24.28
C LYS A 685 0.92 -19.87 22.77
N ALA A 686 1.64 -20.63 21.96
CA ALA A 686 1.19 -21.01 20.62
C ALA A 686 0.07 -22.04 20.76
N LYS A 687 -1.17 -21.68 20.38
CA LYS A 687 -2.25 -22.66 20.22
C LYS A 687 -1.91 -23.56 19.03
N ARG A 688 -1.33 -24.74 19.29
CA ARG A 688 -1.30 -25.82 18.30
C ARG A 688 -2.74 -26.34 18.11
N HIS A 689 -3.34 -26.01 16.98
CA HIS A 689 -4.58 -26.61 16.48
C HIS A 689 -4.32 -27.22 15.08
N PHE A 690 -3.28 -28.04 15.03
CA PHE A 690 -3.06 -29.05 14.01
C PHE A 690 -2.66 -30.31 14.76
N GLN A 691 -3.49 -31.34 14.65
CA GLN A 691 -3.30 -32.65 15.27
C GLN A 691 -3.68 -33.67 14.19
N THR A 692 -2.65 -34.22 13.55
CA THR A 692 -2.76 -35.35 12.63
C THR A 692 -1.74 -36.37 13.08
N GLU A 693 -2.16 -37.61 13.22
CA GLU A 693 -1.34 -38.69 13.78
C GLU A 693 -0.59 -39.41 12.66
N THR A 694 0.74 -39.49 12.75
CA THR A 694 1.48 -40.65 12.22
C THR A 694 2.80 -40.79 12.96
N GLU A 695 2.92 -41.92 13.66
CA GLU A 695 4.04 -42.85 13.85
C GLU A 695 5.52 -42.38 13.86
N SER A 696 6.30 -43.13 14.62
CA SER A 696 7.71 -42.85 14.93
C SER A 696 8.68 -43.70 14.12
N GLU A 697 9.62 -43.07 13.42
CA GLU A 697 10.86 -43.72 12.97
C GLU A 697 12.11 -42.97 13.48
N THR A 698 13.10 -43.75 13.91
CA THR A 698 14.38 -43.25 14.43
C THR A 698 15.39 -43.03 13.32
N GLY A 699 15.60 -41.77 12.92
CA GLY A 699 16.65 -41.37 11.98
C GLY A 699 17.64 -40.38 12.60
N GLN A 700 18.84 -40.85 12.97
CA GLN A 700 19.98 -39.98 13.24
C GLN A 700 20.70 -39.68 11.92
N TRP A 701 21.14 -38.43 11.71
CA TRP A 701 22.16 -38.12 10.70
C TRP A 701 23.20 -37.14 11.29
N PRO A 702 24.53 -37.33 11.09
CA PRO A 702 25.53 -36.59 11.85
C PRO A 702 25.85 -35.20 11.29
N ILE A 703 26.26 -34.28 12.17
CA ILE A 703 26.94 -33.04 11.77
C ILE A 703 28.40 -33.40 11.45
N MET A 704 28.76 -33.41 10.17
CA MET A 704 30.13 -33.62 9.72
C MET A 704 30.91 -32.29 9.73
N LEU A 705 31.88 -32.17 10.63
CA LEU A 705 32.65 -30.93 10.85
C LEU A 705 33.99 -30.99 10.09
N GLU A 706 34.00 -30.69 8.79
CA GLU A 706 35.25 -30.61 8.03
C GLU A 706 36.08 -29.37 8.39
N LYS A 707 37.32 -29.61 8.86
CA LYS A 707 38.34 -28.58 9.04
C LYS A 707 39.14 -28.41 7.76
N ALA A 708 38.74 -27.48 6.89
CA ALA A 708 39.58 -27.02 5.79
C ALA A 708 40.49 -25.87 6.26
N ALA A 709 41.81 -26.11 6.32
CA ALA A 709 42.81 -25.06 6.52
C ALA A 709 43.29 -24.54 5.17
N ILE A 710 43.38 -23.21 5.01
CA ILE A 710 43.93 -22.57 3.80
C ILE A 710 45.22 -21.81 4.21
N PRO A 711 46.37 -22.06 3.57
CA PRO A 711 47.62 -21.40 3.92
C PRO A 711 47.69 -19.98 3.34
N MET A 712 48.23 -19.01 4.10
CA MET A 712 48.64 -17.72 3.52
C MET A 712 49.93 -17.90 2.72
N GLY A 713 49.92 -17.43 1.47
CA GLY A 713 51.09 -17.45 0.58
C GLY A 713 52.15 -16.43 0.98
N SER A 714 53.42 -16.81 0.80
CA SER A 714 54.56 -15.91 0.96
C SER A 714 54.66 -14.94 -0.23
N PHE A 715 54.95 -13.67 0.05
CA PHE A 715 55.50 -12.73 -0.93
C PHE A 715 56.82 -12.15 -0.42
N LEU A 716 57.91 -12.59 -1.02
CA LEU A 716 59.25 -12.03 -0.82
C LEU A 716 59.42 -10.77 -1.68
N VAL A 717 59.82 -9.66 -1.06
CA VAL A 717 60.50 -8.55 -1.75
C VAL A 717 61.75 -8.20 -0.94
N THR A 718 62.92 -8.47 -1.54
CA THR A 718 64.23 -8.16 -0.94
C THR A 718 64.67 -6.74 -1.27
N ASN A 719 65.20 -6.00 -0.31
CA ASN A 719 66.25 -5.01 -0.57
C ASN A 719 67.18 -4.81 0.62
N LYS A 720 68.34 -4.20 0.38
CA LYS A 720 69.56 -4.34 1.20
C LYS A 720 69.59 -3.51 2.50
N PRO A 721 70.41 -3.92 3.49
CA PRO A 721 70.53 -3.24 4.78
C PRO A 721 71.45 -2.01 4.75
N GLY A 722 71.17 -1.07 5.65
CA GLY A 722 72.09 -0.06 6.15
C GLY A 722 71.82 0.13 7.64
N ALA A 723 72.87 0.09 8.47
CA ALA A 723 72.75 0.22 9.92
C ALA A 723 73.05 1.66 10.36
N VAL A 724 72.46 2.10 11.49
CA VAL A 724 73.11 2.89 12.55
C VAL A 724 72.15 3.10 13.75
N ASP A 725 72.74 3.07 14.94
CA ASP A 725 72.28 3.50 16.28
C ASP A 725 71.10 2.88 17.04
N MET A 726 71.28 2.86 18.37
CA MET A 726 70.33 2.44 19.40
C MET A 726 69.76 3.64 20.16
N ALA A 727 68.45 3.61 20.45
CA ALA A 727 67.88 4.09 21.72
C ALA A 727 66.42 3.63 21.87
N GLY A 728 65.94 3.46 23.11
CA GLY A 728 64.50 3.40 23.41
C GLY A 728 63.91 2.01 23.68
N LEU A 729 64.07 1.51 24.91
CA LEU A 729 63.26 0.41 25.44
C LEU A 729 61.84 0.91 25.75
N CYS A 730 60.91 0.78 24.81
CA CYS A 730 59.48 0.86 25.11
C CYS A 730 59.02 -0.44 25.79
N PRO A 731 58.30 -0.40 26.92
CA PRO A 731 57.70 -1.59 27.50
C PRO A 731 56.65 -2.17 26.55
N PRO A 732 56.39 -3.50 26.57
CA PRO A 732 55.42 -4.12 25.68
C PRO A 732 54.04 -3.53 25.92
N ALA A 733 53.46 -2.93 24.88
CA ALA A 733 52.13 -2.38 24.92
C ALA A 733 51.15 -3.48 25.34
N HIS A 734 50.45 -3.28 26.46
CA HIS A 734 49.36 -4.15 26.84
C HIS A 734 48.35 -4.21 25.70
N MET A 735 48.18 -5.41 25.12
CA MET A 735 47.02 -5.75 24.29
C MET A 735 45.79 -5.75 25.20
N GLN A 736 45.28 -4.56 25.50
CA GLN A 736 44.02 -4.36 26.20
C GLN A 736 42.93 -4.95 25.31
N ALA A 737 42.46 -6.16 25.64
CA ALA A 737 41.44 -6.83 24.85
C ALA A 737 40.18 -5.94 24.80
N LEU A 738 39.62 -5.80 23.60
CA LEU A 738 38.64 -4.76 23.32
C LEU A 738 37.36 -4.95 24.16
N PRO A 739 36.73 -3.86 24.62
CA PRO A 739 35.51 -3.95 25.40
C PRO A 739 34.38 -4.54 24.57
N VAL A 740 33.58 -5.41 25.20
CA VAL A 740 32.42 -6.03 24.55
C VAL A 740 31.31 -5.00 24.42
N LYS A 741 30.94 -4.67 23.17
CA LYS A 741 29.83 -3.76 22.88
C LYS A 741 28.53 -4.55 22.78
N LEU A 742 27.55 -4.20 23.60
CA LEU A 742 26.21 -4.78 23.56
C LEU A 742 25.23 -3.82 22.88
N ALA A 743 24.39 -4.37 22.02
CA ALA A 743 23.23 -3.69 21.47
C ALA A 743 21.97 -4.38 21.97
N ILE A 744 21.39 -3.87 23.07
CA ILE A 744 20.19 -4.44 23.68
C ILE A 744 18.96 -3.90 22.94
N GLN A 745 18.20 -4.80 22.33
CA GLN A 745 17.08 -4.51 21.46
C GLN A 745 15.75 -4.85 22.13
N PHE A 746 14.93 -3.83 22.31
CA PHE A 746 13.55 -3.99 22.74
C PHE A 746 12.65 -4.28 21.54
N THR A 747 11.96 -5.42 21.54
CA THR A 747 11.37 -5.96 20.30
C THR A 747 9.90 -6.37 20.44
N HIS A 748 9.10 -6.00 19.44
CA HIS A 748 7.63 -6.03 19.47
C HIS A 748 7.03 -6.90 18.37
N ARG A 749 5.76 -7.30 18.52
CA ARG A 749 4.96 -8.04 17.50
C ARG A 749 5.01 -7.46 16.08
N ASN A 750 5.27 -6.16 15.92
CA ASN A 750 5.36 -5.52 14.61
C ASN A 750 6.75 -5.63 13.93
N GLN A 751 7.67 -6.42 14.49
CA GLN A 751 9.01 -6.66 13.96
C GLN A 751 9.22 -8.08 13.38
N TYR A 752 8.22 -8.96 13.53
CA TYR A 752 8.26 -10.37 13.12
C TYR A 752 7.16 -10.71 12.10
N CYS A 753 7.28 -11.87 11.45
CA CYS A 753 6.19 -12.50 10.72
C CYS A 753 5.10 -13.03 11.68
N TYR A 754 3.83 -12.84 11.31
CA TYR A 754 2.65 -13.13 12.13
C TYR A 754 2.65 -14.59 12.60
N GLY A 755 2.44 -14.81 13.91
CA GLY A 755 2.43 -16.15 14.52
C GLY A 755 3.80 -16.81 14.72
N THR A 756 4.89 -16.21 14.25
CA THR A 756 6.25 -16.79 14.28
C THR A 756 7.23 -15.99 15.16
N ARG A 757 8.47 -16.47 15.29
CA ARG A 757 9.61 -15.71 15.82
C ARG A 757 10.55 -15.19 14.70
N ASN A 758 10.16 -15.30 13.43
CA ASN A 758 11.00 -14.92 12.29
C ASN A 758 10.99 -13.40 12.12
N LEU A 759 12.17 -12.75 12.13
CA LEU A 759 12.30 -11.31 11.98
C LEU A 759 12.02 -10.85 10.55
N LEU A 760 11.39 -9.67 10.42
CA LEU A 760 11.24 -8.99 9.13
C LEU A 760 12.58 -8.38 8.68
N GLY A 761 12.75 -8.25 7.35
CA GLY A 761 14.02 -7.91 6.70
C GLY A 761 14.77 -6.70 7.27
N LEU A 762 14.07 -5.61 7.60
CA LEU A 762 14.69 -4.42 8.19
C LEU A 762 15.35 -4.71 9.56
N HIS A 763 14.75 -5.59 10.36
CA HIS A 763 15.26 -5.95 11.69
C HIS A 763 16.34 -7.03 11.61
N SER A 764 16.18 -7.99 10.69
CA SER A 764 17.25 -8.94 10.31
C SER A 764 18.51 -8.20 9.82
N MET A 765 18.34 -7.25 8.90
CA MET A 765 19.39 -6.36 8.41
C MET A 765 20.05 -5.58 9.54
N LYS A 766 19.27 -4.99 10.46
CA LYS A 766 19.82 -4.29 11.64
C LYS A 766 20.74 -5.21 12.46
N ARG A 767 20.34 -6.46 12.71
CA ARG A 767 21.14 -7.39 13.53
C ARG A 767 22.45 -7.80 12.85
N ARG A 768 22.42 -8.20 11.57
CA ARG A 768 23.66 -8.56 10.87
C ARG A 768 24.61 -7.36 10.69
N GLN A 769 24.08 -6.15 10.52
CA GLN A 769 24.89 -4.92 10.48
C GLN A 769 25.51 -4.59 11.84
N LEU A 770 24.78 -4.75 12.94
CA LEU A 770 25.34 -4.61 14.30
C LEU A 770 26.46 -5.63 14.56
N VAL A 771 26.27 -6.89 14.18
CA VAL A 771 27.29 -7.94 14.30
C VAL A 771 28.52 -7.62 13.44
N ARG A 772 28.35 -7.15 12.19
CA ARG A 772 29.48 -6.67 11.34
C ARG A 772 30.26 -5.51 11.95
N LEU A 773 29.63 -4.66 12.78
CA LEU A 773 30.28 -3.58 13.53
C LEU A 773 30.83 -4.01 14.91
N GLY A 774 30.83 -5.30 15.22
CA GLY A 774 31.36 -5.85 16.47
C GLY A 774 30.45 -5.73 17.69
N TYR A 775 29.14 -5.49 17.51
CA TYR A 775 28.17 -5.53 18.61
C TYR A 775 27.59 -6.92 18.80
N ARG A 776 27.58 -7.42 20.04
CA ARG A 776 26.82 -8.59 20.44
C ARG A 776 25.37 -8.14 20.68
N VAL A 777 24.44 -8.62 19.85
CA VAL A 777 23.03 -8.21 19.92
C VAL A 777 22.33 -9.00 21.01
N ILE A 778 21.73 -8.30 21.97
CA ILE A 778 20.91 -8.87 23.03
C ILE A 778 19.44 -8.59 22.72
N GLU A 779 18.58 -9.61 22.74
CA GLU A 779 17.15 -9.46 22.48
C GLU A 779 16.35 -9.51 23.78
N LEU A 780 15.51 -8.50 23.99
CA LEU A 780 14.40 -8.50 24.96
C LEU A 780 13.09 -8.62 24.17
N PRO A 781 12.58 -9.85 23.93
CA PRO A 781 11.41 -10.07 23.10
C PRO A 781 10.14 -9.98 23.92
N HIS A 782 9.11 -9.37 23.32
CA HIS A 782 7.83 -9.16 24.01
C HIS A 782 7.18 -10.43 24.56
N TRP A 783 7.45 -11.63 24.01
CA TRP A 783 6.87 -12.89 24.53
C TRP A 783 7.56 -13.40 25.80
N GLU A 784 8.79 -12.97 26.10
CA GLU A 784 9.48 -13.24 27.38
C GLU A 784 9.32 -12.08 28.35
N TRP A 785 9.56 -10.84 27.90
CA TRP A 785 9.55 -9.68 28.78
C TRP A 785 8.15 -9.25 29.24
N PHE A 786 7.12 -9.30 28.37
CA PHE A 786 5.80 -8.77 28.76
C PHE A 786 5.11 -9.62 29.85
N PRO A 787 5.25 -10.96 29.88
CA PRO A 787 4.85 -11.77 31.04
C PRO A 787 5.60 -11.40 32.33
N LEU A 788 6.89 -11.06 32.24
CA LEU A 788 7.71 -10.68 33.40
C LEU A 788 7.30 -9.34 34.02
N LEU A 789 6.65 -8.43 33.28
CA LEU A 789 6.11 -7.17 33.84
C LEU A 789 5.21 -7.38 35.08
N LYS A 790 4.55 -8.56 35.18
CA LYS A 790 3.69 -8.94 36.33
C LYS A 790 4.42 -9.71 37.44
N ARG A 791 5.72 -9.95 37.32
CA ARG A 791 6.56 -10.69 38.27
C ARG A 791 7.29 -9.76 39.24
N THR A 792 7.92 -10.34 40.26
CA THR A 792 8.65 -9.59 41.30
C THR A 792 9.86 -8.84 40.73
N ARG A 793 10.34 -7.83 41.48
CA ARG A 793 11.59 -7.11 41.17
C ARG A 793 12.78 -8.07 41.02
N SER A 794 12.85 -9.11 41.85
CA SER A 794 13.92 -10.10 41.83
C SER A 794 13.90 -10.97 40.57
N GLU A 795 12.73 -11.48 40.15
CA GLU A 795 12.58 -12.24 38.90
C GLU A 795 12.98 -11.40 37.67
N LYS A 796 12.55 -10.13 37.61
CA LYS A 796 12.89 -9.19 36.53
C LYS A 796 14.40 -8.92 36.46
N LEU A 797 15.05 -8.67 37.60
CA LEU A 797 16.50 -8.45 37.67
C LEU A 797 17.29 -9.71 37.30
N ALA A 798 16.89 -10.89 37.78
CA ALA A 798 17.54 -12.16 37.45
C ALA A 798 17.48 -12.44 35.94
N PHE A 799 16.33 -12.23 35.30
CA PHE A 799 16.17 -12.39 33.86
C PHE A 799 17.06 -11.43 33.07
N LEU A 800 17.09 -10.15 33.42
CA LEU A 800 17.95 -9.17 32.73
C LEU A 800 19.44 -9.44 32.95
N HIS A 801 19.82 -9.94 34.13
CA HIS A 801 21.20 -10.35 34.41
C HIS A 801 21.60 -11.56 33.57
N GLU A 802 20.77 -12.60 33.48
CA GLU A 802 21.03 -13.74 32.60
C GLU A 802 21.12 -13.31 31.13
N LYS A 803 20.17 -12.46 30.69
CA LYS A 803 20.09 -11.90 29.32
C LYS A 803 21.20 -10.91 28.96
N VAL A 804 22.06 -10.50 29.89
CA VAL A 804 23.18 -9.57 29.63
C VAL A 804 24.54 -10.22 29.90
N PHE A 805 24.65 -11.10 30.91
CA PHE A 805 25.93 -11.68 31.32
C PHE A 805 26.11 -13.12 30.83
N THR A 806 25.12 -14.00 31.01
CA THR A 806 25.16 -15.38 30.47
C THR A 806 25.17 -15.38 28.94
N SER A 807 24.57 -14.36 28.33
CA SER A 807 24.56 -14.09 26.90
C SER A 807 25.85 -13.48 26.34
N VAL A 808 26.90 -13.30 27.16
CA VAL A 808 28.23 -12.76 26.75
C VAL A 808 29.37 -13.71 27.06
N LEU A 809 29.16 -14.64 27.99
CA LEU A 809 29.89 -15.91 28.06
C LEU A 809 29.65 -16.80 26.81
#